data_AF-A0A1T4VY92-F1
#
_entry.id   AF-A0A1T4VY92-F1
#
_cell.length_a   1.000
_cell.length_b   1.000
_cell.length_c   1.000
_cell.angle_alpha   90.00
_cell.angle_beta   90.00
_cell.angle_gamma   90.00
#
_symmetry.space_group_name_H-M   'P 1'
#
loop_
_entity.id
_entity.type
_entity.pdbx_description
1 polymer ?
#
loop_
_entity_poly.entity_id
_entity_poly.type
_entity_poly.pdbx_seq_one_letter_code
_entity_poly.pdbx_strand_id
1 'polypeptide(L)'
;MKSMKKLIAAFMCTAVAFTSFGIQPVRADEEAEEVEPVEEQFEIDEAHFPDENFRKCVAINSDTDGDGWLDNYEIKYTWNLYCENSGVNTVKGIEYFPDLQGLWCKGNNITELDLSKNPKLFGVWCSFNPIKKLDFSPCPDLAWVYCFNCQLEELNFKDNPKLAYLECNKNENLKELDVTHNLELENLFCSNCSLETLDVTHNELLCELDAFGNKLKTLDVSHNPLLKRLDIWDNEELGDVDVSNLKEMQYYNIGNTAAKNPDISNNKHLMEFVCNYNEKISSLDLSHNPELAYLAVECDVSLKELDLSHNPKLYYLLAFGLSSIENIDISKNYRLCKAFNEGAYMHEDREKIGLAYEMKLDYGGSSDPFDELRHLIALDDRIDASLVNSKFDGVNVPDCRLDTNDGLPNNERFITRGCAIQTLYMLAGEILGKKPDVSNLKTRFTDVPKDASYYDAVKWGEANNICFGYPVLCDNKFSGEELINRQDFALMAHRFADLFKLGTALDYGRSDWFKDSLEMDFYTWAPLTWAIQWKIVDIKEDAEYCYPHGRITYNQLYNGLVNLMDIDVGATYAQRVGGNFGAEGDPDATEEQGTGYVGVVPKDQVKIVIAETFAGTIGGTKTSENKNVTANETVIEKDVYGNKIVTLAEKDKEITSITDEKDASGSTFSLLKAKQAKVKKNSIKISWKKVNGADSYVVYGNKCGKKNKYVKLKEVKGTSFTQKKLKKGTYYKYIVVAVGKGKVLATSKTLHIATKGGKVGNDKSVKVKKLKYKLKKGKTAKIKAYAKAESKKLKVKKHRKLSYETSNPKVATVSGKGKIKAVGKGSCTVYVYAQNGMFKKVKVTVK
;
A
#
# COMPACT_ATOMS: atom_id res chain seq x y z
N MET A 1 44.53 -6.95 -24.96
CA MET A 1 44.59 -5.91 -26.02
C MET A 1 43.19 -5.34 -26.24
N LYS A 2 42.84 -4.20 -25.62
CA LYS A 2 42.74 -2.87 -26.27
C LYS A 2 41.94 -2.80 -27.59
N SER A 3 40.70 -2.29 -27.46
CA SER A 3 40.05 -1.25 -28.29
C SER A 3 39.93 -1.41 -29.81
N MET A 4 38.71 -1.30 -30.35
CA MET A 4 38.26 -0.07 -31.03
C MET A 4 36.76 -0.03 -31.36
N LYS A 5 36.24 1.19 -31.38
CA LYS A 5 34.84 1.63 -31.47
C LYS A 5 34.46 2.07 -32.89
N LYS A 6 33.17 1.88 -33.24
CA LYS A 6 32.25 2.75 -34.03
C LYS A 6 32.39 2.88 -35.57
N LEU A 7 31.26 2.71 -36.28
CA LEU A 7 30.41 3.77 -36.90
C LEU A 7 29.19 3.11 -37.62
N ILE A 8 27.92 3.34 -37.22
CA ILE A 8 26.94 4.34 -37.74
C ILE A 8 26.63 4.12 -39.24
N ALA A 9 25.49 3.56 -39.68
CA ALA A 9 24.08 3.99 -39.55
C ALA A 9 23.76 5.39 -40.15
N ALA A 10 23.33 5.42 -41.42
CA ALA A 10 22.65 6.55 -42.05
C ALA A 10 21.69 5.98 -43.12
N PHE A 11 20.37 6.04 -42.88
CA PHE A 11 19.42 7.02 -43.46
C PHE A 11 18.97 6.62 -44.89
N MET A 12 17.69 6.57 -45.28
CA MET A 12 16.60 7.53 -45.05
C MET A 12 15.24 6.92 -45.45
N CYS A 13 14.22 7.05 -44.59
CA CYS A 13 12.82 7.20 -45.00
C CYS A 13 12.42 8.67 -44.84
N THR A 14 11.76 9.21 -45.85
CA THR A 14 11.06 10.51 -45.96
C THR A 14 9.84 10.23 -46.84
N ALA A 15 8.61 10.71 -46.64
CA ALA A 15 8.07 11.91 -45.97
C ALA A 15 6.55 11.67 -45.65
N VAL A 16 5.95 12.18 -44.56
CA VAL A 16 5.17 13.45 -44.41
C VAL A 16 3.95 13.50 -45.38
N ALA A 17 2.68 13.75 -45.00
CA ALA A 17 2.12 14.69 -44.01
C ALA A 17 0.65 14.38 -43.60
N PHE A 18 0.26 14.99 -42.47
CA PHE A 18 -1.07 15.15 -41.87
C PHE A 18 -2.06 16.02 -42.66
N THR A 19 -3.37 15.72 -42.53
CA THR A 19 -4.52 16.58 -42.12
C THR A 19 -5.79 15.70 -42.15
N SER A 20 -6.88 15.81 -41.38
CA SER A 20 -7.28 16.42 -40.11
C SER A 20 -8.79 16.13 -39.94
N PHE A 21 -9.26 15.89 -38.71
CA PHE A 21 -10.65 15.97 -38.21
C PHE A 21 -11.75 14.99 -38.69
N GLY A 22 -12.12 14.09 -37.75
CA GLY A 22 -13.48 13.73 -37.29
C GLY A 22 -14.62 13.51 -38.28
N ILE A 23 -15.22 12.31 -38.22
CA ILE A 23 -16.67 11.98 -38.21
C ILE A 23 -16.79 10.46 -37.87
N GLN A 24 -17.93 10.07 -37.30
CA GLN A 24 -18.39 8.77 -36.77
C GLN A 24 -17.92 7.48 -37.48
N PRO A 25 -17.95 6.31 -36.78
CA PRO A 25 -17.66 5.02 -37.41
C PRO A 25 -18.75 4.70 -38.45
N VAL A 26 -18.35 4.68 -39.71
CA VAL A 26 -19.11 4.06 -40.80
C VAL A 26 -18.41 2.75 -41.10
N ARG A 27 -19.18 1.66 -40.95
CA ARG A 27 -18.89 0.30 -41.39
C ARG A 27 -18.50 0.33 -42.87
N ALA A 28 -17.37 -0.29 -43.23
CA ALA A 28 -16.95 -0.41 -44.62
C ALA A 28 -16.76 -1.89 -44.94
N ASP A 29 -17.57 -2.36 -45.87
CA ASP A 29 -17.54 -3.67 -46.48
C ASP A 29 -16.20 -3.90 -47.21
N GLU A 30 -15.55 -5.03 -46.92
CA GLU A 30 -14.53 -5.61 -47.81
C GLU A 30 -15.12 -6.88 -48.41
N GLU A 31 -15.41 -6.84 -49.71
CA GLU A 31 -15.73 -8.01 -50.51
C GLU A 31 -14.49 -8.92 -50.62
N ALA A 32 -14.75 -10.20 -50.39
CA ALA A 32 -13.82 -11.30 -50.27
C ALA A 32 -13.14 -11.68 -51.60
N GLU A 33 -11.89 -12.12 -51.51
CA GLU A 33 -11.46 -13.34 -52.20
C GLU A 33 -11.43 -14.45 -51.15
N GLU A 34 -12.42 -15.34 -51.25
CA GLU A 34 -12.67 -16.50 -50.39
C GLU A 34 -11.47 -17.45 -50.35
N VAL A 35 -10.77 -17.43 -49.22
CA VAL A 35 -10.34 -18.67 -48.59
C VAL A 35 -11.03 -18.66 -47.24
N GLU A 36 -12.14 -19.39 -47.11
CA GLU A 36 -12.86 -19.48 -45.84
C GLU A 36 -11.88 -19.89 -44.74
N PRO A 37 -11.62 -19.05 -43.73
CA PRO A 37 -11.12 -19.57 -42.48
C PRO A 37 -12.27 -20.39 -41.91
N VAL A 38 -12.03 -21.67 -41.64
CA VAL A 38 -12.97 -22.46 -40.85
C VAL A 38 -13.06 -21.75 -39.50
N GLU A 39 -14.12 -20.97 -39.28
CA GLU A 39 -14.45 -20.43 -37.98
C GLU A 39 -14.85 -21.63 -37.12
N GLU A 40 -13.92 -22.15 -36.33
CA GLU A 40 -14.28 -23.10 -35.28
C GLU A 40 -15.21 -22.36 -34.30
N GLN A 41 -16.51 -22.68 -34.39
CA GLN A 41 -17.54 -22.28 -33.45
C GLN A 41 -17.99 -23.53 -32.70
N PHE A 42 -18.22 -23.41 -31.40
CA PHE A 42 -18.67 -24.52 -30.57
C PHE A 42 -20.06 -24.22 -30.01
N GLU A 43 -21.01 -25.13 -30.22
CA GLU A 43 -22.31 -25.03 -29.58
C GLU A 43 -22.17 -25.31 -28.08
N ILE A 44 -22.84 -24.56 -27.21
CA ILE A 44 -22.85 -24.79 -25.75
C ILE A 44 -23.85 -25.91 -25.44
N ASP A 45 -23.48 -27.13 -25.84
CA ASP A 45 -24.32 -28.31 -25.80
C ASP A 45 -23.66 -29.49 -25.06
N GLU A 46 -24.41 -30.59 -24.92
CA GLU A 46 -23.92 -31.80 -24.25
C GLU A 46 -22.76 -32.48 -24.98
N ALA A 47 -22.58 -32.23 -26.28
CA ALA A 47 -21.49 -32.82 -27.04
C ALA A 47 -20.14 -32.17 -26.69
N HIS A 48 -20.12 -30.84 -26.56
CA HIS A 48 -18.91 -30.07 -26.25
C HIS A 48 -18.67 -29.96 -24.75
N PHE A 49 -19.74 -29.79 -23.98
CA PHE A 49 -19.71 -29.57 -22.54
C PHE A 49 -20.70 -30.55 -21.88
N PRO A 50 -20.33 -31.80 -21.60
CA PRO A 50 -21.30 -32.83 -21.21
C PRO A 50 -21.98 -32.59 -19.85
N ASP A 51 -21.33 -31.91 -18.92
CA ASP A 51 -21.93 -31.57 -17.62
C ASP A 51 -22.88 -30.37 -17.76
N GLU A 52 -24.15 -30.56 -17.37
CA GLU A 52 -25.18 -29.52 -17.48
C GLU A 52 -24.86 -28.28 -16.64
N ASN A 53 -24.27 -28.45 -15.46
CA ASN A 53 -23.94 -27.34 -14.59
C ASN A 53 -22.72 -26.60 -15.15
N PHE A 54 -21.72 -27.32 -15.67
CA PHE A 54 -20.58 -26.69 -16.32
C PHE A 54 -21.01 -25.91 -17.58
N ARG A 55 -21.96 -26.43 -18.37
CA ARG A 55 -22.58 -25.67 -19.48
C ARG A 55 -23.17 -24.35 -19.06
N LYS A 56 -23.93 -24.35 -17.96
CA LYS A 56 -24.53 -23.12 -17.42
C LYS A 56 -23.43 -22.13 -17.05
N CYS A 57 -22.37 -22.60 -16.41
CA CYS A 57 -21.22 -21.75 -16.11
C CYS A 57 -20.59 -21.19 -17.39
N VAL A 58 -20.34 -22.02 -18.40
CA VAL A 58 -19.79 -21.56 -19.69
C VAL A 58 -20.69 -20.51 -20.35
N ALA A 59 -22.00 -20.74 -20.44
CA ALA A 59 -22.94 -19.77 -20.99
C ALA A 59 -22.92 -18.45 -20.20
N ILE A 60 -22.87 -18.49 -18.87
CA ILE A 60 -22.80 -17.28 -18.03
C ILE A 60 -21.49 -16.51 -18.22
N ASN A 61 -20.38 -17.21 -18.43
CA ASN A 61 -19.04 -16.63 -18.45
C ASN A 61 -18.60 -16.18 -19.84
N SER A 62 -19.07 -16.85 -20.89
CA SER A 62 -18.44 -16.81 -22.22
C SER A 62 -19.40 -16.50 -23.37
N ASP A 63 -20.69 -16.83 -23.26
CA ASP A 63 -21.71 -16.53 -24.28
C ASP A 63 -22.19 -15.09 -24.11
N THR A 64 -21.47 -14.16 -24.74
CA THR A 64 -21.64 -12.73 -24.52
C THR A 64 -22.82 -12.13 -25.26
N ASP A 65 -23.25 -12.76 -26.36
CA ASP A 65 -24.42 -12.34 -27.14
C ASP A 65 -25.67 -13.21 -26.90
N GLY A 66 -25.52 -14.32 -26.19
CA GLY A 66 -26.61 -15.19 -25.74
C GLY A 66 -27.18 -16.07 -26.84
N ASP A 67 -26.43 -16.32 -27.91
CA ASP A 67 -26.89 -17.10 -29.05
C ASP A 67 -26.71 -18.62 -28.87
N GLY A 68 -26.06 -19.03 -27.78
CA GLY A 68 -25.81 -20.42 -27.42
C GLY A 68 -24.60 -21.05 -28.12
N TRP A 69 -23.80 -20.25 -28.83
CA TRP A 69 -22.55 -20.65 -29.46
C TRP A 69 -21.38 -19.91 -28.82
N LEU A 70 -20.18 -20.45 -29.04
CA LEU A 70 -18.93 -19.80 -28.71
C LEU A 70 -18.16 -19.54 -29.99
N ASP A 71 -18.00 -18.28 -30.33
CA ASP A 71 -17.15 -17.86 -31.44
C ASP A 71 -15.67 -17.69 -31.03
N ASN A 72 -14.81 -17.46 -32.02
CA ASN A 72 -13.38 -17.22 -31.79
C ASN A 72 -13.10 -15.99 -30.91
N TYR A 73 -13.99 -15.00 -30.90
CA TYR A 73 -13.85 -13.81 -30.08
C TYR A 73 -14.15 -14.15 -28.62
N GLU A 74 -15.28 -14.79 -28.34
CA GLU A 74 -15.73 -15.19 -27.01
C GLU A 74 -14.73 -16.14 -26.33
N ILE A 75 -14.24 -17.13 -27.06
CA ILE A 75 -13.20 -18.04 -26.58
C ILE A 75 -11.92 -17.28 -26.21
N LYS A 76 -11.46 -16.40 -27.10
CA LYS A 76 -10.20 -15.65 -26.93
C LYS A 76 -10.26 -14.64 -25.78
N TYR A 77 -11.44 -14.10 -25.49
CA TYR A 77 -11.65 -13.09 -24.45
C TYR A 77 -12.19 -13.66 -23.14
N THR A 78 -12.50 -14.97 -23.08
CA THR A 78 -12.73 -15.70 -21.84
C THR A 78 -11.39 -15.97 -21.14
N TRP A 79 -10.93 -15.03 -20.34
CA TRP A 79 -9.71 -15.19 -19.52
C TRP A 79 -9.98 -15.80 -18.16
N ASN A 80 -11.22 -15.72 -17.67
CA ASN A 80 -11.62 -16.21 -16.36
C ASN A 80 -12.92 -17.00 -16.50
N LEU A 81 -13.05 -18.09 -15.74
CA LEU A 81 -14.25 -18.90 -15.70
C LEU A 81 -14.62 -19.25 -14.25
N TYR A 82 -15.85 -18.92 -13.88
CA TYR A 82 -16.42 -19.10 -12.53
C TYR A 82 -17.48 -20.21 -12.53
N CYS A 83 -17.33 -21.18 -11.63
CA CYS A 83 -18.09 -22.43 -11.50
C CYS A 83 -18.32 -22.86 -10.04
N GLU A 84 -18.10 -21.97 -9.07
CA GLU A 84 -18.09 -22.31 -7.65
C GLU A 84 -19.46 -22.81 -7.19
N ASN A 85 -19.47 -23.85 -6.35
CA ASN A 85 -20.67 -24.42 -5.72
C ASN A 85 -21.81 -24.72 -6.70
N SER A 86 -21.49 -25.02 -7.96
CA SER A 86 -22.48 -25.17 -9.05
C SER A 86 -22.91 -26.62 -9.26
N GLY A 87 -22.38 -27.56 -8.47
CA GLY A 87 -22.67 -28.98 -8.62
C GLY A 87 -22.07 -29.60 -9.89
N VAL A 88 -20.95 -29.05 -10.37
CA VAL A 88 -20.21 -29.53 -11.54
C VAL A 88 -19.54 -30.87 -11.20
N ASN A 89 -19.63 -31.86 -12.07
CA ASN A 89 -18.95 -33.16 -11.92
C ASN A 89 -17.72 -33.28 -12.82
N THR A 90 -17.69 -32.55 -13.93
CA THR A 90 -16.55 -32.49 -14.85
C THR A 90 -16.48 -31.14 -15.55
N VAL A 91 -15.27 -30.66 -15.78
CA VAL A 91 -15.00 -29.46 -16.57
C VAL A 91 -14.69 -29.78 -18.03
N LYS A 92 -15.06 -30.97 -18.53
CA LYS A 92 -14.87 -31.32 -19.93
C LYS A 92 -15.51 -30.26 -20.85
N GLY A 93 -14.75 -29.79 -21.82
CA GLY A 93 -15.00 -28.61 -22.64
C GLY A 93 -14.13 -27.41 -22.25
N ILE A 94 -13.46 -27.43 -21.08
CA ILE A 94 -12.48 -26.39 -20.69
C ILE A 94 -11.31 -26.30 -21.69
N GLU A 95 -11.04 -27.37 -22.45
CA GLU A 95 -10.02 -27.43 -23.49
C GLU A 95 -10.25 -26.46 -24.66
N TYR A 96 -11.48 -25.95 -24.82
CA TYR A 96 -11.78 -24.95 -25.83
C TYR A 96 -11.27 -23.55 -25.48
N PHE A 97 -10.78 -23.32 -24.25
CA PHE A 97 -10.32 -22.01 -23.77
C PHE A 97 -8.78 -21.96 -23.57
N PRO A 98 -7.96 -21.96 -24.64
CA PRO A 98 -6.50 -21.97 -24.53
C PRO A 98 -5.90 -20.67 -23.96
N ASP A 99 -6.68 -19.58 -23.95
CA ASP A 99 -6.32 -18.27 -23.41
C ASP A 99 -6.78 -18.05 -21.96
N LEU A 100 -7.37 -19.07 -21.32
CA LEU A 100 -7.81 -19.02 -19.93
C LEU A 100 -6.63 -18.77 -18.98
N GLN A 101 -6.81 -17.81 -18.08
CA GLN A 101 -5.84 -17.38 -17.07
C GLN A 101 -6.31 -17.72 -15.65
N GLY A 102 -7.62 -17.75 -15.39
CA GLY A 102 -8.17 -18.07 -14.07
C GLY A 102 -9.33 -19.07 -14.15
N LEU A 103 -9.33 -20.06 -13.28
CA LEU A 103 -10.44 -20.99 -13.10
C LEU A 103 -10.86 -21.08 -11.64
N TRP A 104 -12.13 -20.80 -11.36
CA TRP A 104 -12.72 -20.96 -10.03
C TRP A 104 -13.79 -22.03 -10.06
N CYS A 105 -13.48 -23.21 -9.53
CA CYS A 105 -14.33 -24.38 -9.53
C CYS A 105 -14.47 -25.02 -8.14
N LYS A 106 -14.29 -24.23 -7.08
CA LYS A 106 -14.46 -24.63 -5.67
C LYS A 106 -15.83 -25.28 -5.41
N GLY A 107 -15.88 -26.30 -4.55
CA GLY A 107 -17.13 -26.78 -3.95
C GLY A 107 -18.01 -27.55 -4.92
N ASN A 108 -17.39 -28.38 -5.76
CA ASN A 108 -18.04 -29.18 -6.78
C ASN A 108 -17.76 -30.67 -6.55
N ASN A 109 -18.19 -31.52 -7.48
CA ASN A 109 -17.98 -32.96 -7.45
C ASN A 109 -16.92 -33.41 -8.47
N ILE A 110 -15.97 -32.53 -8.80
CA ILE A 110 -14.93 -32.80 -9.79
C ILE A 110 -13.97 -33.85 -9.24
N THR A 111 -13.80 -34.95 -9.97
CA THR A 111 -12.87 -36.04 -9.59
C THR A 111 -11.56 -36.00 -10.38
N GLU A 112 -11.58 -35.36 -11.55
CA GLU A 112 -10.45 -35.20 -12.45
C GLU A 112 -10.47 -33.78 -13.04
N LEU A 113 -9.33 -33.09 -12.98
CA LEU A 113 -9.17 -31.73 -13.47
C LEU A 113 -8.04 -31.70 -14.52
N ASP A 114 -8.40 -31.95 -15.78
CA ASP A 114 -7.47 -31.85 -16.91
C ASP A 114 -7.40 -30.41 -17.43
N LEU A 115 -6.23 -29.79 -17.26
CA LEU A 115 -5.92 -28.43 -17.72
C LEU A 115 -4.82 -28.43 -18.79
N SER A 116 -4.58 -29.57 -19.43
CA SER A 116 -3.49 -29.75 -20.40
C SER A 116 -3.60 -28.88 -21.66
N LYS A 117 -4.77 -28.27 -21.88
CA LYS A 117 -5.06 -27.36 -23.00
C LYS A 117 -5.18 -25.90 -22.59
N ASN A 118 -4.87 -25.56 -21.34
CA ASN A 118 -4.95 -24.19 -20.81
C ASN A 118 -3.55 -23.66 -20.40
N PRO A 119 -2.57 -23.58 -21.33
CA PRO A 119 -1.17 -23.30 -20.99
C PRO A 119 -0.91 -21.89 -20.43
N LYS A 120 -1.88 -20.97 -20.56
CA LYS A 120 -1.82 -19.60 -20.05
C LYS A 120 -2.42 -19.45 -18.65
N LEU A 121 -2.84 -20.55 -18.03
CA LEU A 121 -3.42 -20.52 -16.71
C LEU A 121 -2.44 -19.93 -15.71
N PHE A 122 -2.87 -18.84 -15.08
CA PHE A 122 -2.15 -18.09 -14.07
C PHE A 122 -2.58 -18.50 -12.66
N GLY A 123 -3.83 -18.95 -12.49
CA GLY A 123 -4.24 -19.56 -11.23
C GLY A 123 -5.54 -20.33 -11.25
N VAL A 124 -5.72 -21.15 -10.22
CA VAL A 124 -6.84 -22.07 -10.08
C VAL A 124 -7.32 -22.17 -8.64
N TRP A 125 -8.63 -22.16 -8.47
CA TRP A 125 -9.28 -22.49 -7.21
C TRP A 125 -10.19 -23.69 -7.38
N CYS A 126 -9.72 -24.85 -6.92
CA CYS A 126 -10.41 -26.14 -7.02
C CYS A 126 -10.74 -26.79 -5.66
N SER A 127 -10.56 -26.08 -4.54
CA SER A 127 -10.84 -26.58 -3.19
C SER A 127 -12.23 -27.22 -3.05
N PHE A 128 -12.37 -28.17 -2.11
CA PHE A 128 -13.62 -28.89 -1.86
C PHE A 128 -14.15 -29.64 -3.10
N ASN A 129 -13.26 -30.36 -3.79
CA ASN A 129 -13.60 -31.31 -4.84
C ASN A 129 -12.91 -32.64 -4.57
N PRO A 130 -13.50 -33.80 -4.82
CA PRO A 130 -12.86 -35.11 -4.59
C PRO A 130 -11.77 -35.47 -5.62
N ILE A 131 -10.78 -34.59 -5.80
CA ILE A 131 -9.66 -34.71 -6.75
C ILE A 131 -8.50 -35.43 -6.09
N LYS A 132 -8.12 -36.59 -6.63
CA LYS A 132 -7.00 -37.37 -6.07
C LYS A 132 -5.62 -36.90 -6.52
N LYS A 133 -5.53 -36.33 -7.71
CA LYS A 133 -4.25 -35.93 -8.33
C LYS A 133 -4.43 -34.63 -9.10
N LEU A 134 -3.47 -33.74 -8.95
CA LEU A 134 -3.38 -32.50 -9.73
C LEU A 134 -2.03 -32.45 -10.44
N ASP A 135 -2.06 -32.30 -11.75
CA ASP A 135 -0.88 -32.11 -12.61
C ASP A 135 -0.99 -30.76 -13.31
N PHE A 136 -0.08 -29.85 -12.96
CA PHE A 136 0.01 -28.52 -13.55
C PHE A 136 1.23 -28.36 -14.46
N SER A 137 1.91 -29.44 -14.84
CA SER A 137 3.04 -29.38 -15.77
C SER A 137 2.73 -28.71 -17.12
N PRO A 138 1.48 -28.70 -17.64
CA PRO A 138 1.14 -27.93 -18.84
C PRO A 138 0.97 -26.42 -18.64
N CYS A 139 0.98 -25.94 -17.39
CA CYS A 139 0.67 -24.55 -17.00
C CYS A 139 1.90 -23.82 -16.42
N PRO A 140 2.95 -23.52 -17.22
CA PRO A 140 4.22 -23.00 -16.72
C PRO A 140 4.14 -21.58 -16.11
N ASP A 141 3.07 -20.84 -16.39
CA ASP A 141 2.82 -19.49 -15.88
C ASP A 141 1.98 -19.47 -14.58
N LEU A 142 1.64 -20.65 -14.04
CA LEU A 142 0.83 -20.78 -12.83
C LEU A 142 1.53 -20.13 -11.62
N ALA A 143 0.82 -19.22 -10.97
CA ALA A 143 1.32 -18.40 -9.86
C ALA A 143 0.59 -18.64 -8.54
N TRP A 144 -0.67 -19.08 -8.57
CA TRP A 144 -1.43 -19.39 -7.35
C TRP A 144 -2.36 -20.59 -7.52
N VAL A 145 -2.46 -21.40 -6.47
CA VAL A 145 -3.29 -22.61 -6.42
C VAL A 145 -3.99 -22.73 -5.07
N TYR A 146 -5.31 -22.88 -5.11
CA TYR A 146 -6.13 -23.25 -3.97
C TYR A 146 -6.74 -24.64 -4.21
N CYS A 147 -6.28 -25.63 -3.43
CA CYS A 147 -6.69 -27.04 -3.51
C CYS A 147 -6.95 -27.66 -2.13
N PHE A 148 -7.47 -26.83 -1.22
CA PHE A 148 -7.89 -27.22 0.12
C PHE A 148 -8.93 -28.36 0.08
N ASN A 149 -8.78 -29.36 0.95
CA ASN A 149 -9.73 -30.46 1.14
C ASN A 149 -10.17 -31.10 -0.19
N CYS A 150 -9.19 -31.57 -0.96
CA CYS A 150 -9.43 -32.21 -2.25
C CYS A 150 -9.32 -33.75 -2.22
N GLN A 151 -8.86 -34.33 -1.09
CA GLN A 151 -8.48 -35.75 -0.99
C GLN A 151 -7.24 -36.10 -1.83
N LEU A 152 -6.34 -35.14 -2.04
CA LEU A 152 -5.13 -35.34 -2.84
C LEU A 152 -4.24 -36.44 -2.24
N GLU A 153 -3.81 -37.34 -3.11
CA GLU A 153 -2.80 -38.36 -2.86
C GLU A 153 -1.46 -37.95 -3.50
N GLU A 154 -1.47 -37.08 -4.52
CA GLU A 154 -0.30 -36.61 -5.26
C GLU A 154 -0.47 -35.16 -5.71
N LEU A 155 0.56 -34.35 -5.50
CA LEU A 155 0.63 -32.95 -5.91
C LEU A 155 2.04 -32.63 -6.41
N ASN A 156 2.14 -32.07 -7.62
CA ASN A 156 3.43 -31.82 -8.26
C ASN A 156 3.48 -30.44 -8.91
N PHE A 157 4.50 -29.66 -8.53
CA PHE A 157 4.73 -28.30 -9.04
C PHE A 157 6.13 -28.08 -9.62
N LYS A 158 6.87 -29.16 -9.95
CA LYS A 158 8.26 -29.05 -10.43
C LYS A 158 8.40 -28.18 -11.68
N ASP A 159 7.35 -28.13 -12.51
CA ASP A 159 7.31 -27.43 -13.80
C ASP A 159 6.62 -26.06 -13.70
N ASN A 160 6.33 -25.58 -12.48
CA ASN A 160 5.64 -24.31 -12.19
C ASN A 160 6.56 -23.32 -11.43
N PRO A 161 7.65 -22.83 -12.04
CA PRO A 161 8.68 -22.04 -11.35
C PRO A 161 8.19 -20.67 -10.85
N LYS A 162 7.03 -20.19 -11.30
CA LYS A 162 6.41 -18.92 -10.90
C LYS A 162 5.38 -19.06 -9.77
N LEU A 163 5.20 -20.27 -9.23
CA LEU A 163 4.25 -20.50 -8.15
C LEU A 163 4.66 -19.67 -6.92
N ALA A 164 3.82 -18.72 -6.56
CA ALA A 164 4.01 -17.78 -5.46
C ALA A 164 3.10 -18.09 -4.27
N TYR A 165 1.95 -18.75 -4.49
CA TYR A 165 0.97 -19.06 -3.46
C TYR A 165 0.43 -20.48 -3.61
N LEU A 166 0.53 -21.29 -2.56
CA LEU A 166 -0.03 -22.64 -2.53
C LEU A 166 -0.83 -22.86 -1.25
N GLU A 167 -2.12 -23.16 -1.39
CA GLU A 167 -2.95 -23.71 -0.34
C GLU A 167 -3.39 -25.13 -0.69
N CYS A 168 -2.94 -26.11 0.10
CA CYS A 168 -3.29 -27.52 -0.03
C CYS A 168 -3.69 -28.17 1.31
N ASN A 169 -4.16 -27.39 2.30
CA ASN A 169 -4.51 -27.94 3.61
C ASN A 169 -5.60 -29.04 3.53
N LYS A 170 -5.65 -29.89 4.56
CA LYS A 170 -6.64 -30.97 4.73
C LYS A 170 -6.64 -31.99 3.58
N ASN A 171 -5.45 -32.34 3.09
CA ASN A 171 -5.25 -33.45 2.17
C ASN A 171 -4.50 -34.57 2.88
N GLU A 172 -5.16 -35.25 3.81
CA GLU A 172 -4.56 -36.21 4.75
C GLU A 172 -3.81 -37.39 4.10
N ASN A 173 -4.06 -37.65 2.80
CA ASN A 173 -3.42 -38.71 2.03
C ASN A 173 -2.15 -38.28 1.29
N LEU A 174 -1.79 -36.98 1.28
CA LEU A 174 -0.72 -36.44 0.45
C LEU A 174 0.67 -36.96 0.87
N LYS A 175 0.99 -36.96 2.17
CA LYS A 175 2.24 -37.47 2.80
C LYS A 175 3.57 -36.85 2.37
N GLU A 176 3.70 -36.43 1.12
CA GLU A 176 4.90 -35.83 0.53
C GLU A 176 4.53 -34.57 -0.27
N LEU A 177 5.36 -33.54 -0.15
CA LEU A 177 5.21 -32.30 -0.90
C LEU A 177 6.61 -31.76 -1.24
N ASP A 178 6.91 -31.66 -2.54
CA ASP A 178 8.15 -31.06 -3.04
C ASP A 178 7.88 -29.65 -3.59
N VAL A 179 8.44 -28.64 -2.93
CA VAL A 179 8.39 -27.23 -3.33
C VAL A 179 9.78 -26.66 -3.67
N THR A 180 10.80 -27.51 -3.79
CA THR A 180 12.20 -27.10 -3.96
C THR A 180 12.48 -26.42 -5.30
N HIS A 181 11.57 -26.57 -6.27
CA HIS A 181 11.64 -25.96 -7.60
C HIS A 181 10.88 -24.62 -7.69
N ASN A 182 10.12 -24.25 -6.66
CA ASN A 182 9.24 -23.07 -6.66
C ASN A 182 9.93 -21.90 -5.95
N LEU A 183 10.98 -21.35 -6.58
CA LEU A 183 11.84 -20.31 -6.00
C LEU A 183 11.13 -18.97 -5.75
N GLU A 184 9.98 -18.76 -6.40
CA GLU A 184 9.13 -17.58 -6.22
C GLU A 184 8.05 -17.78 -5.13
N LEU A 185 8.03 -18.91 -4.41
CA LEU A 185 7.01 -19.21 -3.40
C LEU A 185 7.08 -18.24 -2.20
N GLU A 186 5.99 -17.54 -1.95
CA GLU A 186 5.82 -16.55 -0.88
C GLU A 186 4.91 -17.06 0.25
N ASN A 187 3.89 -17.87 -0.05
CA ASN A 187 2.97 -18.43 0.95
C ASN A 187 2.75 -19.93 0.72
N LEU A 188 2.87 -20.71 1.78
CA LEU A 188 2.63 -22.15 1.76
C LEU A 188 1.74 -22.56 2.93
N PHE A 189 0.55 -23.07 2.61
CA PHE A 189 -0.40 -23.62 3.57
C PHE A 189 -0.61 -25.11 3.26
N CYS A 190 -0.02 -25.98 4.08
CA CYS A 190 0.04 -27.42 3.90
C CYS A 190 -0.30 -28.20 5.18
N SER A 191 -1.16 -27.61 6.01
CA SER A 191 -1.61 -28.20 7.28
C SER A 191 -2.49 -29.42 7.08
N ASN A 192 -2.47 -30.36 8.02
CA ASN A 192 -3.28 -31.59 7.99
C ASN A 192 -3.09 -32.42 6.69
N CYS A 193 -1.85 -32.60 6.25
CA CYS A 193 -1.50 -33.34 5.04
C CYS A 193 -0.75 -34.65 5.31
N SER A 194 -0.63 -35.03 6.59
CA SER A 194 0.18 -36.17 7.06
C SER A 194 1.65 -36.12 6.61
N LEU A 195 2.21 -34.92 6.38
CA LEU A 195 3.59 -34.78 5.90
C LEU A 195 4.58 -35.25 6.96
N GLU A 196 5.52 -36.12 6.59
CA GLU A 196 6.61 -36.56 7.50
C GLU A 196 7.86 -35.68 7.36
N THR A 197 8.04 -35.08 6.18
CA THR A 197 9.15 -34.19 5.85
C THR A 197 8.66 -33.02 5.00
N LEU A 198 9.29 -31.86 5.16
CA LEU A 198 9.06 -30.69 4.33
C LEU A 198 10.38 -29.93 4.16
N ASP A 199 10.82 -29.74 2.91
CA ASP A 199 12.02 -28.95 2.57
C ASP A 199 11.60 -27.60 1.98
N VAL A 200 11.83 -26.54 2.76
CA VAL A 200 11.60 -25.14 2.36
C VAL A 200 12.90 -24.36 2.15
N THR A 201 14.05 -25.04 2.14
CA THR A 201 15.37 -24.38 2.14
C THR A 201 15.69 -23.65 0.83
N HIS A 202 14.92 -23.90 -0.23
CA HIS A 202 15.06 -23.27 -1.55
C HIS A 202 14.10 -22.09 -1.76
N ASN A 203 13.17 -21.85 -0.83
CA ASN A 203 12.11 -20.84 -0.95
C ASN A 203 12.50 -19.56 -0.19
N GLU A 204 13.54 -18.86 -0.65
CA GLU A 204 14.08 -17.66 0.04
C GLU A 204 13.08 -16.50 0.17
N LEU A 205 12.01 -16.49 -0.65
CA LEU A 205 10.94 -15.49 -0.64
C LEU A 205 9.76 -15.84 0.29
N LEU A 206 9.79 -17.02 0.92
CA LEU A 206 8.71 -17.50 1.78
C LEU A 206 8.47 -16.54 2.97
N CYS A 207 7.26 -16.03 3.04
CA CYS A 207 6.77 -15.10 4.07
C CYS A 207 5.86 -15.84 5.06
N GLU A 208 5.03 -16.77 4.62
CA GLU A 208 4.09 -17.48 5.48
C GLU A 208 4.17 -18.98 5.28
N LEU A 209 4.27 -19.72 6.39
CA LEU A 209 4.27 -21.17 6.42
C LEU A 209 3.33 -21.67 7.51
N ASP A 210 2.23 -22.29 7.06
CA ASP A 210 1.33 -23.05 7.92
C ASP A 210 1.46 -24.54 7.56
N ALA A 211 1.98 -25.30 8.51
CA ALA A 211 2.25 -26.73 8.39
C ALA A 211 1.81 -27.49 9.64
N PHE A 212 0.79 -27.00 10.34
CA PHE A 212 0.26 -27.62 11.56
C PHE A 212 -0.49 -28.94 11.28
N GLY A 213 -0.60 -29.81 12.28
CA GLY A 213 -1.29 -31.10 12.16
C GLY A 213 -0.62 -32.05 11.16
N ASN A 214 0.71 -32.00 11.07
CA ASN A 214 1.51 -32.90 10.25
C ASN A 214 2.31 -33.86 11.17
N LYS A 215 3.25 -34.61 10.60
CA LYS A 215 4.10 -35.58 11.30
C LYS A 215 5.57 -35.22 11.15
N LEU A 216 5.86 -33.92 11.07
CA LEU A 216 7.22 -33.43 10.86
C LEU A 216 8.09 -33.76 12.06
N LYS A 217 9.27 -34.33 11.78
CA LYS A 217 10.29 -34.63 12.81
C LYS A 217 11.43 -33.63 12.83
N THR A 218 11.57 -32.89 11.75
CA THR A 218 12.57 -31.84 11.57
C THR A 218 12.00 -30.80 10.61
N LEU A 219 12.36 -29.54 10.82
CA LEU A 219 12.06 -28.46 9.90
C LEU A 219 13.24 -27.49 9.89
N ASP A 220 13.80 -27.21 8.72
CA ASP A 220 14.87 -26.22 8.54
C ASP A 220 14.30 -24.97 7.85
N VAL A 221 14.21 -23.89 8.63
CA VAL A 221 13.76 -22.56 8.17
C VAL A 221 14.91 -21.56 8.06
N SER A 222 16.17 -22.02 8.16
CA SER A 222 17.34 -21.15 8.21
C SER A 222 17.59 -20.33 6.93
N HIS A 223 16.97 -20.74 5.81
CA HIS A 223 17.05 -20.11 4.49
C HIS A 223 15.83 -19.25 4.14
N ASN A 224 14.91 -19.02 5.08
CA ASN A 224 13.68 -18.25 4.86
C ASN A 224 13.68 -16.94 5.68
N PRO A 225 14.64 -16.00 5.45
CA PRO A 225 14.82 -14.83 6.30
C PRO A 225 13.67 -13.81 6.25
N LEU A 226 12.76 -13.95 5.28
CA LEU A 226 11.56 -13.12 5.13
C LEU A 226 10.35 -13.71 5.85
N LEU A 227 10.47 -14.85 6.52
CA LEU A 227 9.34 -15.52 7.15
C LEU A 227 8.80 -14.70 8.33
N LYS A 228 7.49 -14.51 8.27
CA LYS A 228 6.64 -13.59 9.02
C LYS A 228 5.71 -14.35 9.96
N ARG A 229 5.14 -15.45 9.46
CA ARG A 229 4.26 -16.37 10.18
C ARG A 229 4.77 -17.79 10.04
N LEU A 230 5.01 -18.43 11.18
CA LEU A 230 5.34 -19.85 11.27
C LEU A 230 4.32 -20.55 12.18
N ASP A 231 3.41 -21.32 11.59
CA ASP A 231 2.48 -22.17 12.32
C ASP A 231 2.80 -23.64 12.10
N ILE A 232 3.32 -24.28 13.13
CA ILE A 232 3.77 -25.68 13.10
C ILE A 232 3.17 -26.47 14.26
N TRP A 233 2.07 -26.00 14.83
CA TRP A 233 1.36 -26.70 15.91
C TRP A 233 1.06 -28.15 15.53
N ASP A 234 1.09 -29.05 16.51
CA ASP A 234 0.60 -30.42 16.36
C ASP A 234 1.49 -31.25 15.42
N ASN A 235 2.80 -30.99 15.52
CA ASN A 235 3.86 -31.85 14.99
C ASN A 235 4.59 -32.49 16.19
N GLU A 236 3.94 -33.47 16.84
CA GLU A 236 4.28 -33.96 18.19
C GLU A 236 5.71 -34.51 18.37
N GLU A 237 6.42 -34.83 17.28
CA GLU A 237 7.79 -35.35 17.29
C GLU A 237 8.86 -34.31 16.83
N LEU A 238 8.48 -33.06 16.55
CA LEU A 238 9.34 -32.06 15.88
C LEU A 238 10.52 -31.55 16.73
N GLY A 239 10.26 -31.25 18.00
CA GLY A 239 11.21 -30.60 18.90
C GLY A 239 11.41 -29.10 18.63
N ASP A 240 12.54 -28.58 19.10
CA ASP A 240 12.91 -27.17 18.93
C ASP A 240 13.33 -26.89 17.47
N VAL A 241 12.80 -25.81 16.87
CA VAL A 241 13.18 -25.31 15.54
C VAL A 241 14.08 -24.07 15.69
N ASP A 242 15.19 -24.02 14.96
CA ASP A 242 16.09 -22.85 14.93
C ASP A 242 15.46 -21.71 14.13
N VAL A 243 14.96 -20.70 14.85
CA VAL A 243 14.34 -19.49 14.28
C VAL A 243 15.27 -18.26 14.33
N SER A 244 16.56 -18.44 14.60
CA SER A 244 17.51 -17.34 14.80
C SER A 244 17.71 -16.43 13.57
N ASN A 245 17.49 -16.98 12.36
CA ASN A 245 17.55 -16.22 11.10
C ASN A 245 16.23 -15.50 10.76
N LEU A 246 15.12 -15.79 11.44
CA LEU A 246 13.78 -15.27 11.14
C LEU A 246 13.54 -13.90 11.77
N LYS A 247 14.31 -12.89 11.37
CA LYS A 247 14.36 -11.57 12.03
C LYS A 247 13.08 -10.74 11.90
N GLU A 248 12.25 -11.08 10.92
CA GLU A 248 10.98 -10.42 10.62
C GLU A 248 9.76 -11.22 11.15
N MET A 249 9.98 -12.34 11.85
CA MET A 249 8.92 -13.19 12.37
C MET A 249 8.06 -12.46 13.41
N GLN A 250 6.75 -12.62 13.28
CA GLN A 250 5.73 -11.98 14.11
C GLN A 250 4.73 -12.93 14.73
N TYR A 251 4.43 -14.03 14.06
CA TYR A 251 3.60 -15.09 14.59
C TYR A 251 4.41 -16.37 14.64
N TYR A 252 4.47 -16.99 15.81
CA TYR A 252 5.09 -18.29 15.98
C TYR A 252 4.25 -19.20 16.87
N ASN A 253 3.73 -20.27 16.28
CA ASN A 253 2.97 -21.28 16.99
C ASN A 253 3.71 -22.61 16.94
N ILE A 254 4.18 -23.02 18.12
CA ILE A 254 4.86 -24.30 18.38
C ILE A 254 4.06 -25.18 19.33
N GLY A 255 2.74 -24.96 19.44
CA GLY A 255 1.90 -25.79 20.28
C GLY A 255 2.13 -27.28 20.00
N ASN A 256 2.14 -28.14 21.03
CA ASN A 256 2.25 -29.60 20.86
C ASN A 256 3.35 -30.05 19.86
N THR A 257 4.57 -29.51 19.96
CA THR A 257 5.70 -29.86 19.07
C THR A 257 6.80 -30.65 19.79
N ALA A 258 6.61 -30.99 21.07
CA ALA A 258 7.67 -31.51 21.94
C ALA A 258 8.90 -30.60 22.09
N ALA A 259 8.71 -29.28 21.89
CA ALA A 259 9.71 -28.26 22.17
C ALA A 259 10.15 -28.28 23.65
N LYS A 260 11.39 -27.87 23.91
CA LYS A 260 12.00 -27.90 25.24
C LYS A 260 12.67 -26.59 25.60
N ASN A 261 13.37 -25.99 24.64
CA ASN A 261 14.14 -24.77 24.83
C ASN A 261 13.95 -23.86 23.61
N PRO A 262 12.73 -23.36 23.36
CA PRO A 262 12.51 -22.44 22.26
C PRO A 262 13.36 -21.17 22.45
N ASP A 263 14.25 -20.89 21.50
CA ASP A 263 15.07 -19.67 21.48
C ASP A 263 14.48 -18.66 20.50
N ILE A 264 13.82 -17.65 21.06
CA ILE A 264 13.22 -16.53 20.31
C ILE A 264 13.98 -15.21 20.51
N SER A 265 15.22 -15.27 20.99
CA SER A 265 16.02 -14.09 21.36
C SER A 265 16.37 -13.16 20.19
N ASN A 266 16.37 -13.69 18.95
CA ASN A 266 16.64 -12.92 17.75
C ASN A 266 15.37 -12.34 17.09
N ASN A 267 14.18 -12.72 17.56
CA ASN A 267 12.88 -12.41 16.95
C ASN A 267 12.22 -11.21 17.65
N LYS A 268 12.89 -10.06 17.63
CA LYS A 268 12.45 -8.81 18.31
C LYS A 268 11.08 -8.28 17.87
N HIS A 269 10.61 -8.70 16.70
CA HIS A 269 9.33 -8.29 16.12
C HIS A 269 8.19 -9.24 16.47
N LEU A 270 8.46 -10.34 17.19
CA LEU A 270 7.44 -11.32 17.59
C LEU A 270 6.28 -10.64 18.33
N MET A 271 5.07 -10.76 17.79
CA MET A 271 3.83 -10.18 18.31
C MET A 271 2.97 -11.25 18.98
N GLU A 272 2.97 -12.46 18.44
CA GLU A 272 2.20 -13.59 18.95
C GLU A 272 3.09 -14.80 19.10
N PHE A 273 3.08 -15.36 20.32
CA PHE A 273 3.79 -16.59 20.62
C PHE A 273 2.86 -17.58 21.29
N VAL A 274 2.71 -18.75 20.67
CA VAL A 274 1.89 -19.86 21.16
C VAL A 274 2.80 -21.07 21.37
N CYS A 275 2.92 -21.52 22.61
CA CYS A 275 3.79 -22.63 22.98
C CYS A 275 3.12 -23.67 23.88
N ASN A 276 1.78 -23.71 23.85
CA ASN A 276 0.95 -24.64 24.61
C ASN A 276 1.33 -26.11 24.38
N TYR A 277 1.00 -26.97 25.33
CA TYR A 277 1.16 -28.42 25.26
C TYR A 277 2.61 -28.89 25.02
N ASN A 278 3.58 -28.12 25.50
CA ASN A 278 4.99 -28.52 25.51
C ASN A 278 5.47 -28.78 26.95
N GLU A 279 5.23 -30.00 27.45
CA GLU A 279 5.47 -30.40 28.86
C GLU A 279 6.93 -30.22 29.36
N LYS A 280 7.88 -30.15 28.42
CA LYS A 280 9.32 -30.12 28.71
C LYS A 280 9.93 -28.71 28.71
N ILE A 281 9.14 -27.66 28.43
CA ILE A 281 9.62 -26.28 28.54
C ILE A 281 9.78 -25.94 30.03
N SER A 282 11.04 -25.76 30.47
CA SER A 282 11.37 -25.42 31.86
C SER A 282 11.77 -23.96 32.07
N SER A 283 12.05 -23.24 30.99
CA SER A 283 12.44 -21.82 30.99
C SER A 283 12.01 -21.18 29.70
N LEU A 284 11.59 -19.92 29.76
CA LEU A 284 11.20 -19.13 28.60
C LEU A 284 11.74 -17.70 28.74
N ASP A 285 12.69 -17.32 27.90
CA ASP A 285 13.24 -15.96 27.87
C ASP A 285 12.46 -15.10 26.89
N LEU A 286 11.61 -14.20 27.43
CA LEU A 286 10.82 -13.24 26.66
C LEU A 286 11.46 -11.84 26.62
N SER A 287 12.65 -11.66 27.22
CA SER A 287 13.25 -10.33 27.44
C SER A 287 13.67 -9.61 26.16
N HIS A 288 13.76 -10.34 25.05
CA HIS A 288 14.17 -9.84 23.75
C HIS A 288 12.97 -9.56 22.80
N ASN A 289 11.73 -9.74 23.26
CA ASN A 289 10.51 -9.65 22.45
C ASN A 289 9.59 -8.49 22.92
N PRO A 290 10.02 -7.22 22.82
CA PRO A 290 9.27 -6.07 23.37
C PRO A 290 7.96 -5.77 22.64
N GLU A 291 7.74 -6.38 21.46
CA GLU A 291 6.53 -6.22 20.65
C GLU A 291 5.46 -7.28 20.95
N LEU A 292 5.78 -8.28 21.77
CA LEU A 292 4.88 -9.38 22.13
C LEU A 292 3.59 -8.86 22.79
N ALA A 293 2.46 -9.20 22.18
CA ALA A 293 1.13 -8.72 22.51
C ALA A 293 0.15 -9.86 22.87
N TYR A 294 0.40 -11.05 22.30
CA TYR A 294 -0.30 -12.29 22.60
C TYR A 294 0.70 -13.35 23.08
N LEU A 295 0.42 -13.94 24.24
CA LEU A 295 1.17 -15.09 24.75
C LEU A 295 0.21 -16.18 25.19
N ALA A 296 0.35 -17.36 24.59
CA ALA A 296 -0.24 -18.58 25.11
C ALA A 296 0.87 -19.56 25.52
N VAL A 297 0.88 -19.88 26.81
CA VAL A 297 1.82 -20.78 27.44
C VAL A 297 1.06 -21.71 28.38
N GLU A 298 0.73 -22.88 27.85
CA GLU A 298 0.21 -24.01 28.61
C GLU A 298 1.27 -25.11 28.64
N CYS A 299 2.24 -24.98 29.53
CA CYS A 299 3.29 -25.99 29.73
C CYS A 299 3.06 -26.64 31.09
N ASP A 300 3.30 -27.95 31.20
CA ASP A 300 3.16 -28.70 32.46
C ASP A 300 4.08 -28.18 33.59
N VAL A 301 4.18 -28.89 34.72
CA VAL A 301 4.95 -28.61 35.97
C VAL A 301 6.41 -28.12 35.83
N SER A 302 6.97 -28.03 34.63
CA SER A 302 8.38 -27.73 34.40
C SER A 302 8.74 -26.23 34.49
N LEU A 303 7.83 -25.32 34.11
CA LEU A 303 8.11 -23.87 34.07
C LEU A 303 8.02 -23.26 35.48
N LYS A 304 9.13 -22.70 35.97
CA LYS A 304 9.25 -22.19 37.36
C LYS A 304 9.00 -20.69 37.50
N GLU A 305 9.23 -19.95 36.44
CA GLU A 305 9.09 -18.50 36.41
C GLU A 305 8.63 -18.05 35.03
N LEU A 306 7.91 -16.93 34.99
CA LEU A 306 7.46 -16.28 33.77
C LEU A 306 7.63 -14.76 33.93
N ASP A 307 8.73 -14.22 33.41
CA ASP A 307 9.01 -12.79 33.44
C ASP A 307 8.34 -12.07 32.26
N LEU A 308 7.28 -11.31 32.55
CA LEU A 308 6.54 -10.52 31.58
C LEU A 308 6.95 -9.05 31.56
N SER A 309 7.96 -8.66 32.36
CA SER A 309 8.32 -7.26 32.60
C SER A 309 8.88 -6.54 31.36
N HIS A 310 9.32 -7.31 30.37
CA HIS A 310 9.90 -6.83 29.12
C HIS A 310 8.88 -6.75 27.97
N ASN A 311 7.63 -7.17 28.18
CA ASN A 311 6.60 -7.30 27.15
C ASN A 311 5.41 -6.35 27.42
N PRO A 312 5.61 -5.02 27.46
CA PRO A 312 4.60 -4.06 27.89
C PRO A 312 3.38 -3.96 26.96
N LYS A 313 3.43 -4.61 25.79
CA LYS A 313 2.33 -4.66 24.82
C LYS A 313 1.29 -5.76 25.09
N LEU A 314 1.61 -6.77 25.92
CA LEU A 314 0.72 -7.90 26.21
C LEU A 314 -0.69 -7.43 26.57
N TYR A 315 -1.67 -7.94 25.82
CA TYR A 315 -3.11 -7.80 26.07
C TYR A 315 -3.81 -9.14 26.24
N TYR A 316 -3.21 -10.21 25.73
CA TYR A 316 -3.72 -11.56 25.84
C TYR A 316 -2.66 -12.45 26.49
N LEU A 317 -3.01 -13.03 27.62
CA LEU A 317 -2.20 -14.00 28.34
C LEU A 317 -3.06 -15.22 28.68
N LEU A 318 -2.73 -16.34 28.05
CA LEU A 318 -3.20 -17.67 28.43
C LEU A 318 -2.04 -18.39 29.12
N ALA A 319 -2.09 -18.52 30.43
CA ALA A 319 -1.04 -19.09 31.27
C ALA A 319 -1.63 -20.16 32.21
N PHE A 320 -2.12 -21.24 31.60
CA PHE A 320 -2.73 -22.38 32.28
C PHE A 320 -1.74 -23.54 32.44
N GLY A 321 -2.01 -24.48 33.35
CA GLY A 321 -1.13 -25.65 33.55
C GLY A 321 0.20 -25.35 34.25
N LEU A 322 0.49 -24.08 34.55
CA LEU A 322 1.75 -23.59 35.15
C LEU A 322 1.83 -23.84 36.66
N SER A 323 1.67 -25.10 37.05
CA SER A 323 1.60 -25.57 38.45
C SER A 323 2.80 -25.23 39.35
N SER A 324 3.95 -24.93 38.75
CA SER A 324 5.18 -24.58 39.47
C SER A 324 5.38 -23.07 39.67
N ILE A 325 4.47 -22.24 39.17
CA ILE A 325 4.52 -20.78 39.32
C ILE A 325 3.64 -20.36 40.51
N GLU A 326 4.27 -19.81 41.56
CA GLU A 326 3.56 -19.38 42.77
C GLU A 326 3.01 -17.95 42.70
N ASN A 327 3.59 -17.09 41.86
CA ASN A 327 3.18 -15.70 41.71
C ASN A 327 3.42 -15.23 40.28
N ILE A 328 2.63 -14.26 39.84
CA ILE A 328 2.75 -13.65 38.51
C ILE A 328 2.76 -12.13 38.67
N ASP A 329 3.75 -11.49 38.05
CA ASP A 329 3.85 -10.03 37.99
C ASP A 329 3.42 -9.51 36.61
N ILE A 330 2.29 -8.82 36.57
CA ILE A 330 1.78 -8.13 35.38
C ILE A 330 1.90 -6.60 35.48
N SER A 331 2.57 -6.07 36.52
CA SER A 331 2.63 -4.63 36.82
C SER A 331 3.22 -3.77 35.69
N LYS A 332 3.94 -4.39 34.75
CA LYS A 332 4.48 -3.74 33.55
C LYS A 332 3.55 -3.80 32.33
N ASN A 333 2.48 -4.59 32.39
CA ASN A 333 1.59 -4.90 31.28
C ASN A 333 0.23 -4.21 31.50
N TYR A 334 0.13 -2.94 31.07
CA TYR A 334 -1.04 -2.08 31.31
C TYR A 334 -2.39 -2.75 30.96
N ARG A 335 -2.44 -3.46 29.83
CA ARG A 335 -3.67 -4.08 29.32
C ARG A 335 -4.08 -5.31 30.13
N LEU A 336 -3.11 -6.15 30.54
CA LEU A 336 -3.34 -7.25 31.46
C LEU A 336 -3.77 -6.76 32.85
N CYS A 337 -3.10 -5.72 33.40
CA CYS A 337 -3.53 -5.08 34.65
C CYS A 337 -4.99 -4.63 34.55
N LYS A 338 -5.38 -4.03 33.42
CA LYS A 338 -6.75 -3.56 33.22
C LYS A 338 -7.74 -4.72 33.13
N ALA A 339 -7.43 -5.77 32.36
CA ALA A 339 -8.25 -6.98 32.28
C ALA A 339 -8.45 -7.61 33.67
N PHE A 340 -7.37 -7.76 34.44
CA PHE A 340 -7.42 -8.34 35.77
C PHE A 340 -8.23 -7.51 36.78
N ASN A 341 -8.03 -6.19 36.80
CA ASN A 341 -8.61 -5.32 37.83
C ASN A 341 -10.03 -4.82 37.50
N GLU A 342 -10.35 -4.67 36.22
CA GLU A 342 -11.60 -4.05 35.73
C GLU A 342 -12.47 -5.01 34.89
N GLY A 343 -11.91 -6.13 34.44
CA GLY A 343 -12.61 -7.11 33.60
C GLY A 343 -13.67 -7.91 34.34
N ALA A 344 -14.56 -8.53 33.56
CA ALA A 344 -15.51 -9.50 34.08
C ALA A 344 -14.77 -10.81 34.39
N TYR A 345 -15.06 -11.38 35.55
CA TYR A 345 -14.63 -12.75 35.86
C TYR A 345 -15.41 -13.72 34.97
N MET A 346 -14.68 -14.49 34.17
CA MET A 346 -15.25 -15.50 33.27
C MET A 346 -15.11 -16.85 33.95
N HIS A 347 -16.21 -17.39 34.47
CA HIS A 347 -16.23 -18.79 34.87
C HIS A 347 -16.67 -19.61 33.65
N GLU A 348 -15.74 -19.98 32.76
CA GLU A 348 -16.05 -20.99 31.75
C GLU A 348 -16.12 -22.37 32.41
N ASP A 349 -17.34 -22.78 32.67
CA ASP A 349 -17.71 -24.09 33.20
C ASP A 349 -17.56 -25.13 32.08
N ARG A 350 -16.35 -25.67 31.91
CA ARG A 350 -16.17 -27.04 31.37
C ARG A 350 -15.16 -27.89 32.13
N GLU A 351 -14.12 -27.35 32.77
CA GLU A 351 -13.10 -28.19 33.44
C GLU A 351 -12.48 -27.66 34.76
N LYS A 352 -12.97 -26.56 35.36
CA LYS A 352 -12.36 -25.89 36.54
C LYS A 352 -10.93 -25.38 36.29
N ILE A 353 -10.79 -24.52 35.29
CA ILE A 353 -9.48 -24.16 34.69
C ILE A 353 -8.75 -23.00 35.41
N GLY A 354 -9.41 -22.26 36.31
CA GLY A 354 -8.78 -21.24 37.15
C GLY A 354 -9.32 -19.83 37.03
N LEU A 355 -8.52 -18.85 37.47
CA LEU A 355 -8.88 -17.42 37.44
C LEU A 355 -8.77 -16.87 36.02
N ALA A 356 -9.90 -16.71 35.35
CA ALA A 356 -9.98 -16.02 34.06
C ALA A 356 -10.71 -14.68 34.20
N TYR A 357 -10.03 -13.61 33.79
CA TYR A 357 -10.60 -12.27 33.71
C TYR A 357 -10.54 -11.81 32.27
N GLU A 358 -11.70 -11.39 31.79
CA GLU A 358 -11.85 -10.89 30.45
C GLU A 358 -12.45 -9.50 30.52
N MET A 359 -11.79 -8.56 29.90
CA MET A 359 -12.42 -7.29 29.59
C MET A 359 -12.92 -7.38 28.15
N LYS A 360 -14.17 -7.82 28.00
CA LYS A 360 -14.90 -7.66 26.74
C LYS A 360 -15.19 -6.18 26.55
N LEU A 361 -14.73 -5.65 25.43
CA LEU A 361 -15.20 -4.39 24.95
C LEU A 361 -15.96 -4.69 23.67
N ASP A 362 -17.28 -4.86 23.84
CA ASP A 362 -18.22 -4.99 22.73
C ASP A 362 -18.13 -3.69 21.93
N TYR A 363 -17.48 -3.82 20.79
CA TYR A 363 -17.42 -2.79 19.78
C TYR A 363 -18.16 -3.26 18.53
N GLY A 364 -19.17 -4.13 18.68
CA GLY A 364 -20.12 -4.65 17.69
C GLY A 364 -19.56 -4.92 16.30
N GLY A 365 -18.45 -5.66 16.22
CA GLY A 365 -17.75 -5.96 14.97
C GLY A 365 -17.88 -7.41 14.49
N SER A 366 -18.26 -8.34 15.38
CA SER A 366 -18.49 -9.74 15.04
C SER A 366 -19.31 -10.38 16.16
N SER A 367 -20.28 -11.24 15.82
CA SER A 367 -20.89 -12.14 16.80
C SER A 367 -19.97 -13.30 17.18
N ASP A 368 -18.83 -13.43 16.48
CA ASP A 368 -17.80 -14.40 16.80
C ASP A 368 -17.08 -13.97 18.09
N PRO A 369 -17.13 -14.81 19.14
CA PRO A 369 -16.40 -14.55 20.35
C PRO A 369 -14.88 -14.34 20.13
N PHE A 370 -14.26 -14.85 19.08
CA PHE A 370 -12.81 -14.73 18.86
C PHE A 370 -12.37 -13.46 18.11
N ASP A 371 -13.29 -12.73 17.47
CA ASP A 371 -13.03 -11.53 16.65
C ASP A 371 -13.11 -10.21 17.43
N GLU A 372 -13.80 -10.19 18.57
CA GLU A 372 -13.76 -9.04 19.45
C GLU A 372 -12.44 -9.05 20.22
N LEU A 373 -11.66 -7.96 20.11
CA LEU A 373 -10.46 -7.78 20.91
C LEU A 373 -10.77 -7.93 22.39
N ARG A 374 -10.41 -9.08 22.92
CA ARG A 374 -10.51 -9.42 24.33
C ARG A 374 -9.16 -9.18 24.95
N HIS A 375 -9.13 -8.29 25.94
CA HIS A 375 -8.02 -8.34 26.87
C HIS A 375 -8.32 -9.48 27.82
N LEU A 376 -7.50 -10.52 27.75
CA LEU A 376 -7.67 -11.74 28.51
C LEU A 376 -6.45 -11.96 29.38
N ILE A 377 -6.70 -12.27 30.64
CA ILE A 377 -5.74 -12.94 31.49
C ILE A 377 -6.39 -14.18 32.05
N ALA A 378 -5.77 -15.31 31.79
CA ALA A 378 -6.27 -16.62 32.14
C ALA A 378 -5.16 -17.36 32.87
N LEU A 379 -5.35 -17.59 34.16
CA LEU A 379 -4.36 -18.17 35.07
C LEU A 379 -4.93 -19.40 35.75
N ASP A 380 -4.03 -20.31 36.13
CA ASP A 380 -4.35 -21.52 36.89
C ASP A 380 -5.11 -21.23 38.22
N ASP A 381 -5.98 -22.16 38.64
CA ASP A 381 -6.89 -22.00 39.80
C ASP A 381 -6.16 -21.87 41.14
N ARG A 382 -4.91 -22.35 41.22
CA ARG A 382 -4.06 -22.26 42.40
C ARG A 382 -3.43 -20.87 42.59
N ILE A 383 -3.33 -20.08 41.54
CA ILE A 383 -2.83 -18.71 41.65
C ILE A 383 -3.97 -17.86 42.23
N ASP A 384 -3.97 -17.69 43.55
CA ASP A 384 -4.91 -16.79 44.22
C ASP A 384 -4.74 -15.37 43.65
N ALA A 385 -5.84 -14.63 43.48
CA ALA A 385 -5.82 -13.26 42.96
C ALA A 385 -4.88 -12.33 43.76
N SER A 386 -4.67 -12.61 45.05
CA SER A 386 -3.72 -11.90 45.92
C SER A 386 -2.24 -12.13 45.59
N LEU A 387 -1.92 -13.16 44.80
CA LEU A 387 -0.57 -13.51 44.34
C LEU A 387 -0.24 -12.91 42.96
N VAL A 388 -1.20 -12.21 42.35
CA VAL A 388 -1.01 -11.47 41.10
C VAL A 388 -0.65 -10.01 41.41
N ASN A 389 0.56 -9.57 41.06
CA ASN A 389 0.92 -8.15 41.14
C ASN A 389 0.29 -7.39 39.96
N SER A 390 -0.95 -6.92 40.16
CA SER A 390 -1.73 -6.21 39.15
C SER A 390 -1.64 -4.69 39.23
N LYS A 391 -0.86 -4.13 40.16
CA LYS A 391 -0.73 -2.69 40.34
C LYS A 391 0.23 -2.11 39.30
N PHE A 392 -0.33 -1.56 38.23
CA PHE A 392 0.44 -0.98 37.14
C PHE A 392 1.44 0.09 37.61
N ASP A 393 2.72 -0.14 37.36
CA ASP A 393 3.84 0.78 37.61
C ASP A 393 4.82 0.86 36.41
N GLY A 394 4.42 0.30 35.27
CA GLY A 394 5.15 0.34 34.00
C GLY A 394 4.88 1.58 33.14
N VAL A 395 5.21 1.47 31.85
CA VAL A 395 4.94 2.49 30.83
C VAL A 395 3.77 2.03 29.98
N ASN A 396 2.73 2.87 29.85
CA ASN A 396 1.62 2.55 28.96
C ASN A 396 2.11 2.75 27.52
N VAL A 397 2.42 1.64 26.84
CA VAL A 397 2.90 1.64 25.46
C VAL A 397 1.69 1.61 24.53
N PRO A 398 1.51 2.59 23.62
CA PRO A 398 0.47 2.57 22.58
C PRO A 398 0.38 1.24 21.83
N ASP A 399 -0.82 0.86 21.38
CA ASP A 399 -0.99 -0.23 20.39
C ASP A 399 -0.20 0.13 19.13
N CYS A 400 -0.52 1.31 18.61
CA CYS A 400 0.10 1.90 17.44
C CYS A 400 0.90 3.16 17.79
N ARG A 401 2.12 3.29 17.26
CA ARG A 401 2.88 4.55 17.33
C ARG A 401 2.81 5.25 16.01
N LEU A 402 2.35 6.50 16.00
CA LEU A 402 2.32 7.32 14.79
C LEU A 402 3.68 7.29 14.08
N ASP A 403 3.72 6.66 12.91
CA ASP A 403 4.93 6.64 12.10
C ASP A 403 5.06 7.96 11.33
N THR A 404 6.02 8.76 11.74
CA THR A 404 6.34 10.04 11.07
C THR A 404 7.30 9.87 9.90
N ASN A 405 7.75 8.63 9.63
CA ASN A 405 8.52 8.22 8.46
C ASN A 405 7.65 7.63 7.34
N ASP A 406 6.34 7.84 7.40
CA ASP A 406 5.28 7.51 6.44
C ASP A 406 5.44 8.06 4.99
N GLY A 407 6.60 8.60 4.64
CA GLY A 407 6.89 9.24 3.36
C GLY A 407 6.20 10.60 3.16
N LEU A 408 5.41 11.08 4.13
CA LEU A 408 4.68 12.35 4.04
C LEU A 408 5.50 13.51 4.65
N PRO A 409 5.53 14.68 4.01
CA PRO A 409 6.23 15.82 4.57
C PRO A 409 5.43 16.41 5.75
N ASN A 410 6.12 16.79 6.84
CA ASN A 410 5.51 17.39 8.04
C ASN A 410 4.75 18.72 7.83
N ASN A 411 4.65 19.19 6.58
CA ASN A 411 3.93 20.41 6.22
C ASN A 411 2.66 20.15 5.42
N GLU A 412 2.25 18.89 5.26
CA GLU A 412 0.89 18.58 4.80
C GLU A 412 -0.14 19.02 5.84
N ARG A 413 -1.39 19.18 5.38
CA ARG A 413 -2.54 19.34 6.28
C ARG A 413 -2.95 17.94 6.73
N PHE A 414 -2.59 17.56 7.94
CA PHE A 414 -2.98 16.27 8.52
C PHE A 414 -4.35 16.36 9.22
N ILE A 415 -4.95 15.20 9.44
CA ILE A 415 -6.27 15.04 10.06
C ILE A 415 -6.10 14.54 11.49
N THR A 416 -6.93 15.05 12.41
CA THR A 416 -7.05 14.54 13.77
C THR A 416 -8.16 13.50 13.89
N ARG A 417 -8.13 12.68 14.94
CA ARG A 417 -9.20 11.70 15.24
C ARG A 417 -10.57 12.37 15.35
N GLY A 418 -10.65 13.53 16.00
CA GLY A 418 -11.86 14.35 16.11
C GLY A 418 -12.37 14.83 14.75
N CYS A 419 -11.46 15.22 13.85
CA CYS A 419 -11.82 15.62 12.48
C CYS A 419 -12.37 14.45 11.66
N ALA A 420 -11.75 13.27 11.76
CA ALA A 420 -12.22 12.07 11.07
C ALA A 420 -13.65 11.68 11.51
N ILE A 421 -13.90 11.54 12.82
CA ILE A 421 -15.23 11.14 13.31
C ILE A 421 -16.30 12.20 13.04
N GLN A 422 -15.97 13.49 13.16
CA GLN A 422 -16.89 14.56 12.81
C GLN A 422 -17.25 14.56 11.32
N THR A 423 -16.30 14.21 10.46
CA THR A 423 -16.53 14.09 9.02
C THR A 423 -17.48 12.94 8.71
N LEU A 424 -17.26 11.76 9.29
CA LEU A 424 -18.16 10.61 9.12
C LEU A 424 -19.57 10.90 9.66
N TYR A 425 -19.68 11.58 10.80
CA TYR A 425 -20.96 11.99 11.37
C TYR A 425 -21.74 12.97 10.47
N MET A 426 -21.04 13.91 9.81
CA MET A 426 -21.66 14.79 8.82
C MET A 426 -22.09 14.03 7.57
N LEU A 427 -21.26 13.11 7.09
CA LEU A 427 -21.56 12.26 5.93
C LEU A 427 -22.79 11.38 6.20
N ALA A 428 -22.89 10.79 7.38
CA ALA A 428 -24.10 10.10 7.84
C ALA A 428 -25.34 10.99 7.75
N GLY A 429 -25.22 12.27 8.12
CA GLY A 429 -26.31 13.23 8.01
C GLY A 429 -26.77 13.49 6.59
N GLU A 430 -25.83 13.55 5.64
CA GLU A 430 -26.14 13.67 4.21
C GLU A 430 -26.82 12.41 3.65
N ILE A 431 -26.32 11.21 4.02
CA ILE A 431 -26.92 9.93 3.62
C ILE A 431 -28.35 9.80 4.16
N LEU A 432 -28.57 10.16 5.43
CA LEU A 432 -29.88 10.06 6.09
C LEU A 432 -30.84 11.22 5.74
N GLY A 433 -30.35 12.26 5.06
CA GLY A 433 -31.08 13.52 4.85
C GLY A 433 -31.36 14.32 6.13
N LYS A 434 -30.81 13.90 7.28
CA LYS A 434 -30.93 14.56 8.59
C LYS A 434 -29.74 14.22 9.47
N LYS A 435 -29.31 15.18 10.31
CA LYS A 435 -28.25 14.97 11.31
C LYS A 435 -28.64 13.81 12.26
N PRO A 436 -27.75 12.83 12.54
CA PRO A 436 -28.09 11.74 13.46
C PRO A 436 -28.39 12.26 14.87
N ASP A 437 -29.44 11.74 15.51
CA ASP A 437 -29.86 12.15 16.86
C ASP A 437 -28.94 11.55 17.93
N VAL A 438 -28.46 12.41 18.82
CA VAL A 438 -27.50 12.09 19.89
C VAL A 438 -27.94 12.62 21.25
N SER A 439 -29.21 13.02 21.37
CA SER A 439 -29.77 13.66 22.58
C SER A 439 -29.73 12.74 23.80
N ASN A 440 -30.00 11.44 23.62
CA ASN A 440 -30.01 10.42 24.66
C ASN A 440 -28.69 9.64 24.79
N LEU A 441 -27.72 9.92 23.92
CA LEU A 441 -26.43 9.24 23.92
C LEU A 441 -25.46 9.88 24.92
N LYS A 442 -24.56 9.06 25.47
CA LYS A 442 -23.43 9.47 26.31
C LYS A 442 -22.17 8.88 25.72
N THR A 443 -21.02 9.48 26.07
CA THR A 443 -19.72 8.93 25.74
C THR A 443 -18.99 8.52 27.00
N ARG A 444 -18.29 7.37 26.99
CA ARG A 444 -17.41 6.97 28.09
C ARG A 444 -16.08 7.72 28.08
N PHE A 445 -15.72 8.35 26.96
CA PHE A 445 -14.44 9.02 26.81
C PHE A 445 -14.34 10.24 27.71
N THR A 446 -13.40 10.18 28.65
CA THR A 446 -13.21 11.15 29.72
C THR A 446 -12.50 12.43 29.27
N ASP A 447 -11.88 12.40 28.10
CA ASP A 447 -11.04 13.48 27.55
C ASP A 447 -11.71 14.24 26.40
N VAL A 448 -13.01 14.01 26.15
CA VAL A 448 -13.78 14.69 25.09
C VAL A 448 -14.60 15.83 25.70
N PRO A 449 -14.18 17.11 25.51
CA PRO A 449 -14.86 18.24 26.10
C PRO A 449 -16.28 18.39 25.53
N LYS A 450 -17.25 18.71 26.38
CA LYS A 450 -18.66 18.93 25.96
C LYS A 450 -18.83 20.06 24.94
N ASP A 451 -17.89 21.00 24.90
CA ASP A 451 -17.85 22.12 23.96
C ASP A 451 -17.01 21.87 22.71
N ALA A 452 -16.37 20.70 22.58
CA ALA A 452 -15.64 20.32 21.38
C ALA A 452 -16.60 20.18 20.20
N SER A 453 -16.18 20.65 19.02
CA SER A 453 -17.02 20.59 17.81
C SER A 453 -17.38 19.16 17.40
N TYR A 454 -16.60 18.17 17.84
CA TYR A 454 -16.78 16.74 17.57
C TYR A 454 -17.42 15.96 18.73
N TYR A 455 -17.90 16.62 19.80
CA TYR A 455 -18.50 15.93 20.96
C TYR A 455 -19.72 15.10 20.57
N ASP A 456 -20.63 15.66 19.77
CA ASP A 456 -21.80 14.93 19.26
C ASP A 456 -21.40 13.77 18.35
N ALA A 457 -20.40 13.96 17.49
CA ALA A 457 -19.90 12.94 16.59
C ALA A 457 -19.26 11.77 17.36
N VAL A 458 -18.56 12.04 18.47
CA VAL A 458 -18.01 10.99 19.34
C VAL A 458 -19.12 10.20 20.03
N LYS A 459 -20.16 10.86 20.58
CA LYS A 459 -21.30 10.13 21.16
C LYS A 459 -21.97 9.21 20.13
N TRP A 460 -22.19 9.71 18.92
CA TRP A 460 -22.76 8.92 17.82
C TRP A 460 -21.82 7.79 17.40
N GLY A 461 -20.54 8.11 17.21
CA GLY A 461 -19.52 7.16 16.79
C GLY A 461 -19.36 6.02 17.78
N GLU A 462 -19.32 6.30 19.08
CA GLU A 462 -19.24 5.29 20.14
C GLU A 462 -20.51 4.43 20.16
N ALA A 463 -21.70 5.03 20.08
CA ALA A 463 -22.96 4.29 20.07
C ALA A 463 -23.18 3.41 18.82
N ASN A 464 -22.44 3.66 17.74
CA ASN A 464 -22.47 2.87 16.51
C ASN A 464 -21.15 2.17 16.26
N ASN A 465 -20.30 2.03 17.28
CA ASN A 465 -19.03 1.33 17.22
C ASN A 465 -18.00 1.89 16.21
N ILE A 466 -18.16 3.09 15.69
CA ILE A 466 -17.23 3.67 14.71
C ILE A 466 -15.93 4.15 15.38
N CYS A 467 -15.97 4.69 16.61
CA CYS A 467 -14.77 5.21 17.28
C CYS A 467 -14.44 4.52 18.61
N PHE A 468 -13.13 4.44 18.91
CA PHE A 468 -12.52 3.64 19.98
C PHE A 468 -11.47 4.46 20.77
N GLY A 469 -10.88 3.86 21.81
CA GLY A 469 -9.87 4.51 22.65
C GLY A 469 -8.54 4.76 21.95
N TYR A 470 -7.72 5.65 22.50
CA TYR A 470 -6.36 5.97 22.03
C TYR A 470 -5.48 6.45 23.19
N PRO A 471 -4.17 6.15 23.21
CA PRO A 471 -3.38 5.43 22.19
C PRO A 471 -3.48 3.91 22.27
N VAL A 472 -4.32 3.43 23.19
CA VAL A 472 -4.69 2.04 23.34
C VAL A 472 -6.20 1.95 23.12
N LEU A 473 -6.65 1.00 22.30
CA LEU A 473 -8.07 0.86 21.92
C LEU A 473 -9.02 0.83 23.11
N CYS A 474 -8.59 0.19 24.20
CA CYS A 474 -9.40 0.03 25.40
C CYS A 474 -9.42 1.26 26.31
N ASP A 475 -8.66 2.32 26.02
CA ASP A 475 -8.53 3.46 26.91
C ASP A 475 -9.87 4.23 26.99
N ASN A 476 -10.14 4.84 28.15
CA ASN A 476 -11.28 5.74 28.36
C ASN A 476 -10.97 7.16 27.86
N LYS A 477 -10.10 7.25 26.86
CA LYS A 477 -9.70 8.47 26.18
C LYS A 477 -9.84 8.28 24.68
N PHE A 478 -10.47 9.24 24.02
CA PHE A 478 -10.62 9.26 22.57
C PHE A 478 -9.44 9.95 21.86
N SER A 479 -8.80 10.90 22.54
CA SER A 479 -7.70 11.74 22.03
C SER A 479 -8.05 12.46 20.72
N GLY A 480 -9.18 13.18 20.70
CA GLY A 480 -9.72 13.82 19.49
C GLY A 480 -8.80 14.85 18.80
N GLU A 481 -7.83 15.40 19.53
CA GLU A 481 -6.85 16.36 18.99
C GLU A 481 -5.59 15.68 18.41
N GLU A 482 -5.37 14.40 18.69
CA GLU A 482 -4.23 13.65 18.15
C GLU A 482 -4.44 13.34 16.66
N LEU A 483 -3.34 13.27 15.91
CA LEU A 483 -3.39 12.87 14.51
C LEU A 483 -3.88 11.43 14.38
N ILE A 484 -4.77 11.19 13.42
CA ILE A 484 -5.22 9.83 13.10
C ILE A 484 -4.20 9.14 12.19
N ASN A 485 -3.95 7.86 12.43
CA ASN A 485 -3.13 7.02 11.57
C ASN A 485 -3.99 6.26 10.53
N ARG A 486 -3.36 5.62 9.54
CA ARG A 486 -4.05 4.95 8.41
C ARG A 486 -4.95 3.81 8.87
N GLN A 487 -4.46 2.93 9.73
CA GLN A 487 -5.23 1.78 10.20
C GLN A 487 -6.42 2.19 11.09
N ASP A 488 -6.26 3.22 11.92
CA ASP A 488 -7.33 3.77 12.75
C ASP A 488 -8.47 4.30 11.88
N PHE A 489 -8.11 5.05 10.83
CA PHE A 489 -9.11 5.54 9.88
C PHE A 489 -9.74 4.42 9.06
N ALA A 490 -8.95 3.44 8.62
CA ALA A 490 -9.47 2.29 7.90
C ALA A 490 -10.52 1.54 8.72
N LEU A 491 -10.25 1.32 10.02
CA LEU A 491 -11.21 0.73 10.96
C LEU A 491 -12.47 1.60 11.11
N MET A 492 -12.34 2.93 11.29
CA MET A 492 -13.49 3.84 11.35
C MET A 492 -14.32 3.81 10.06
N ALA A 493 -13.67 3.81 8.89
CA ALA A 493 -14.31 3.82 7.58
C ALA A 493 -15.00 2.48 7.27
N HIS A 494 -14.38 1.36 7.63
CA HIS A 494 -14.96 0.03 7.46
C HIS A 494 -16.25 -0.13 8.26
N ARG A 495 -16.24 0.30 9.52
CA ARG A 495 -17.44 0.25 10.38
C ARG A 495 -18.53 1.22 9.92
N PHE A 496 -18.13 2.38 9.40
CA PHE A 496 -19.09 3.27 8.73
C PHE A 496 -19.71 2.60 7.50
N ALA A 497 -18.90 1.91 6.69
CA ALA A 497 -19.37 1.18 5.52
C ALA A 497 -20.36 0.08 5.89
N ASP A 498 -20.10 -0.67 6.97
CA ASP A 498 -21.04 -1.67 7.46
C ASP A 498 -22.35 -1.07 7.98
N LEU A 499 -22.27 0.00 8.79
CA LEU A 499 -23.45 0.70 9.31
C LEU A 499 -24.40 1.16 8.18
N PHE A 500 -23.83 1.65 7.08
CA PHE A 500 -24.58 2.16 5.93
C PHE A 500 -24.68 1.16 4.77
N LYS A 501 -24.23 -0.08 4.94
CA LYS A 501 -24.29 -1.15 3.95
C LYS A 501 -23.68 -0.75 2.58
N LEU A 502 -22.51 -0.11 2.63
CA LEU A 502 -21.74 0.37 1.48
C LEU A 502 -20.78 -0.67 0.88
N GLY A 503 -20.76 -1.89 1.42
CA GLY A 503 -19.89 -3.00 0.96
C GLY A 503 -18.59 -3.11 1.75
N THR A 504 -18.42 -4.22 2.46
CA THR A 504 -17.25 -4.53 3.31
C THR A 504 -16.50 -5.78 2.87
N ALA A 505 -16.87 -6.38 1.74
CA ALA A 505 -16.23 -7.60 1.25
C ALA A 505 -14.74 -7.40 1.00
N LEU A 506 -13.94 -8.36 1.49
CA LEU A 506 -12.54 -8.51 1.18
C LEU A 506 -12.41 -9.33 -0.11
N ASP A 507 -11.77 -8.76 -1.12
CA ASP A 507 -11.59 -9.40 -2.43
C ASP A 507 -10.10 -9.34 -2.78
N TYR A 508 -9.39 -10.47 -2.68
CA TYR A 508 -7.98 -10.66 -3.07
C TYR A 508 -6.97 -9.57 -2.64
N GLY A 509 -7.30 -8.76 -1.63
CA GLY A 509 -6.43 -7.67 -1.16
C GLY A 509 -5.21 -8.23 -0.45
N ARG A 510 -4.04 -8.18 -1.08
CA ARG A 510 -2.76 -8.65 -0.51
C ARG A 510 -2.08 -7.49 0.25
N SER A 511 -2.49 -7.24 1.49
CA SER A 511 -1.76 -6.29 2.35
C SER A 511 -0.41 -6.85 2.81
N ASP A 512 -0.26 -8.18 2.81
CA ASP A 512 0.95 -8.96 3.07
C ASP A 512 2.14 -8.63 2.14
N TRP A 513 1.87 -8.09 0.94
CA TRP A 513 2.89 -7.60 0.00
C TRP A 513 3.69 -6.40 0.52
N PHE A 514 3.14 -5.64 1.46
CA PHE A 514 3.87 -4.54 2.05
C PHE A 514 4.91 -5.06 3.04
N LYS A 515 6.11 -4.48 3.00
CA LYS A 515 7.19 -4.86 3.93
C LYS A 515 6.81 -4.61 5.40
N ASP A 516 5.87 -3.69 5.63
CA ASP A 516 5.30 -3.33 6.93
C ASP A 516 3.84 -3.81 7.10
N SER A 517 3.38 -4.81 6.32
CA SER A 517 2.05 -5.44 6.48
C SER A 517 1.77 -5.96 7.89
N LEU A 518 2.87 -6.21 8.59
CA LEU A 518 3.04 -6.84 9.86
C LEU A 518 3.25 -5.79 10.98
N GLU A 519 3.53 -4.54 10.60
CA GLU A 519 3.33 -3.42 11.53
C GLU A 519 1.84 -3.12 11.74
N MET A 520 0.93 -3.76 11.01
CA MET A 520 -0.51 -3.62 11.18
C MET A 520 -0.92 -4.27 12.49
N ASP A 521 -1.67 -3.54 13.30
CA ASP A 521 -2.28 -4.18 14.46
C ASP A 521 -3.29 -5.24 13.98
N PHE A 522 -3.26 -6.43 14.57
CA PHE A 522 -4.07 -7.60 14.18
C PHE A 522 -5.53 -7.24 13.88
N TYR A 523 -6.18 -6.50 14.78
CA TYR A 523 -7.57 -6.07 14.67
C TYR A 523 -7.86 -5.08 13.53
N THR A 524 -6.84 -4.44 12.99
CA THR A 524 -6.96 -3.56 11.82
C THR A 524 -6.60 -4.23 10.52
N TRP A 525 -6.12 -5.48 10.55
CA TRP A 525 -5.63 -6.15 9.36
C TRP A 525 -6.70 -6.20 8.27
N ALA A 526 -7.87 -6.76 8.57
CA ALA A 526 -8.99 -6.82 7.65
C ALA A 526 -9.47 -5.42 7.20
N PRO A 527 -9.79 -4.48 8.12
CA PRO A 527 -10.21 -3.12 7.74
C PRO A 527 -9.20 -2.36 6.87
N LEU A 528 -7.90 -2.43 7.18
CA LEU A 528 -6.89 -1.73 6.39
C LEU A 528 -6.66 -2.42 5.04
N THR A 529 -6.68 -3.74 4.98
CA THR A 529 -6.64 -4.50 3.72
C THR A 529 -7.80 -4.13 2.81
N TRP A 530 -9.03 -4.14 3.35
CA TRP A 530 -10.22 -3.63 2.66
C TRP A 530 -10.04 -2.18 2.20
N ALA A 531 -9.55 -1.30 3.08
CA ALA A 531 -9.39 0.10 2.73
C ALA A 531 -8.34 0.34 1.64
N ILE A 532 -7.28 -0.47 1.58
CA ILE A 532 -6.28 -0.43 0.51
C ILE A 532 -6.89 -0.93 -0.81
N GLN A 533 -7.58 -2.07 -0.78
CA GLN A 533 -8.25 -2.67 -1.94
C GLN A 533 -9.19 -1.67 -2.61
N TRP A 534 -10.05 -1.04 -1.81
CA TRP A 534 -11.04 -0.06 -2.27
C TRP A 534 -10.49 1.37 -2.39
N LYS A 535 -9.17 1.55 -2.24
CA LYS A 535 -8.48 2.85 -2.31
C LYS A 535 -9.03 3.91 -1.35
N ILE A 536 -9.68 3.49 -0.28
CA ILE A 536 -10.09 4.35 0.84
C ILE A 536 -8.84 4.84 1.58
N VAL A 537 -7.86 3.94 1.76
CA VAL A 537 -6.48 4.27 2.08
C VAL A 537 -5.65 4.05 0.81
N ASP A 538 -5.47 5.12 0.03
CA ASP A 538 -4.73 5.06 -1.23
C ASP A 538 -3.22 4.89 -1.00
N ILE A 539 -2.72 3.70 -1.30
CA ILE A 539 -1.30 3.35 -1.37
C ILE A 539 -0.92 3.21 -2.84
N LYS A 540 0.25 3.73 -3.21
CA LYS A 540 0.72 3.63 -4.60
C LYS A 540 0.97 2.18 -4.98
N GLU A 541 0.59 1.81 -6.19
CA GLU A 541 0.80 0.47 -6.77
C GLU A 541 2.27 0.00 -6.74
N ASP A 542 3.24 0.92 -6.72
CA ASP A 542 4.68 0.62 -6.65
C ASP A 542 5.31 0.81 -5.25
N ALA A 543 4.50 0.97 -4.21
CA ALA A 543 4.99 1.18 -2.86
C ALA A 543 5.44 -0.13 -2.20
N GLU A 544 6.64 -0.13 -1.62
CA GLU A 544 7.15 -1.24 -0.82
C GLU A 544 6.55 -1.29 0.60
N TYR A 545 5.85 -0.23 1.04
CA TYR A 545 5.33 -0.04 2.41
C TYR A 545 3.94 0.62 2.38
N CYS A 546 3.00 0.16 3.21
CA CYS A 546 1.66 0.75 3.37
C CYS A 546 1.54 1.74 4.53
N TYR A 547 2.52 1.78 5.43
CA TYR A 547 2.61 2.62 6.63
C TYR A 547 1.31 2.61 7.44
N PRO A 548 0.93 1.46 8.04
CA PRO A 548 -0.35 1.34 8.74
C PRO A 548 -0.51 2.35 9.87
N HIS A 549 0.60 2.65 10.55
CA HIS A 549 0.67 3.69 11.59
C HIS A 549 1.00 5.10 11.06
N GLY A 550 1.10 5.28 9.74
CA GLY A 550 1.42 6.56 9.11
C GLY A 550 0.29 7.57 9.21
N ARG A 551 0.61 8.86 9.11
CA ARG A 551 -0.38 9.94 9.16
C ARG A 551 -1.27 9.96 7.93
N ILE A 552 -2.46 10.55 8.08
CA ILE A 552 -3.39 10.82 6.97
C ILE A 552 -3.47 12.31 6.69
N THR A 553 -3.31 12.67 5.41
CA THR A 553 -3.54 14.04 4.94
C THR A 553 -5.02 14.30 4.65
N TYR A 554 -5.40 15.56 4.70
CA TYR A 554 -6.75 16.02 4.32
C TYR A 554 -7.20 15.50 2.95
N ASN A 555 -6.30 15.52 1.96
CA ASN A 555 -6.62 15.05 0.61
C ASN A 555 -6.79 13.53 0.57
N GLN A 556 -5.98 12.78 1.31
CA GLN A 556 -6.14 11.33 1.41
C GLN A 556 -7.47 10.96 2.05
N LEU A 557 -7.87 11.65 3.13
CA LEU A 557 -9.19 11.46 3.73
C LEU A 557 -10.31 11.78 2.72
N TYR A 558 -10.25 12.92 2.04
CA TYR A 558 -11.28 13.30 1.07
C TYR A 558 -11.42 12.30 -0.08
N ASN A 559 -10.31 11.94 -0.72
CA ASN A 559 -10.32 10.96 -1.81
C ASN A 559 -10.77 9.59 -1.30
N GLY A 560 -10.35 9.20 -0.10
CA GLY A 560 -10.76 7.95 0.50
C GLY A 560 -12.27 7.89 0.74
N LEU A 561 -12.89 8.98 1.20
CA LEU A 561 -14.34 9.08 1.33
C LEU A 561 -15.06 9.11 -0.01
N VAL A 562 -14.47 9.72 -1.06
CA VAL A 562 -15.03 9.63 -2.42
C VAL A 562 -15.07 8.17 -2.86
N ASN A 563 -13.96 7.45 -2.71
CA ASN A 563 -13.88 6.04 -3.07
C ASN A 563 -14.83 5.18 -2.20
N LEU A 564 -14.96 5.47 -0.91
CA LEU A 564 -15.92 4.81 -0.01
C LEU A 564 -17.37 4.95 -0.52
N MET A 565 -17.75 6.14 -0.99
CA MET A 565 -19.09 6.37 -1.55
C MET A 565 -19.24 5.80 -2.97
N ASP A 566 -18.12 5.62 -3.67
CA ASP A 566 -18.07 5.11 -5.03
C ASP A 566 -17.90 3.60 -5.12
N ILE A 567 -17.67 2.89 -3.99
CA ILE A 567 -17.61 1.41 -3.95
C ILE A 567 -18.78 0.88 -4.78
N ASP A 568 -18.44 0.33 -5.95
CA ASP A 568 -19.44 -0.10 -6.91
C ASP A 568 -20.07 -1.37 -6.36
N VAL A 569 -21.22 -1.17 -5.71
CA VAL A 569 -22.04 -2.26 -5.20
C VAL A 569 -22.34 -3.27 -6.30
N GLY A 570 -22.41 -2.87 -7.59
CA GLY A 570 -22.67 -3.74 -8.74
C GLY A 570 -21.48 -4.53 -9.29
N ALA A 571 -20.27 -4.32 -8.78
CA ALA A 571 -19.05 -4.92 -9.30
C ALA A 571 -18.28 -5.75 -8.27
N THR A 572 -18.87 -6.10 -7.13
CA THR A 572 -18.25 -7.11 -6.26
C THR A 572 -18.61 -8.51 -6.74
N TYR A 573 -17.60 -9.37 -6.79
CA TYR A 573 -17.73 -10.82 -6.89
C TYR A 573 -18.82 -11.37 -5.93
N ALA A 574 -18.97 -10.78 -4.74
CA ALA A 574 -20.02 -11.09 -3.77
C ALA A 574 -21.47 -10.91 -4.26
N GLN A 575 -21.76 -9.99 -5.19
CA GLN A 575 -23.11 -9.91 -5.81
C GLN A 575 -23.35 -10.97 -6.89
N ARG A 576 -22.29 -11.58 -7.44
CA ARG A 576 -22.41 -12.66 -8.44
C ARG A 576 -22.45 -14.06 -7.83
N VAL A 577 -21.85 -14.26 -6.65
CA VAL A 577 -21.71 -15.61 -6.06
C VAL A 577 -22.24 -15.78 -4.63
N GLY A 578 -22.88 -14.79 -4.01
CA GLY A 578 -23.63 -15.00 -2.75
C GLY A 578 -22.86 -15.72 -1.64
N GLY A 579 -21.54 -15.48 -1.51
CA GLY A 579 -20.66 -16.24 -0.62
C GLY A 579 -19.91 -15.35 0.36
N ASN A 580 -19.99 -15.69 1.64
CA ASN A 580 -19.29 -15.05 2.74
C ASN A 580 -17.81 -15.47 2.74
N PHE A 581 -16.89 -14.51 2.84
CA PHE A 581 -15.48 -14.76 3.11
C PHE A 581 -15.16 -14.25 4.50
N GLY A 582 -15.15 -15.17 5.46
CA GLY A 582 -14.70 -14.93 6.82
C GLY A 582 -14.46 -16.28 7.49
N ALA A 583 -13.27 -16.42 8.08
CA ALA A 583 -12.75 -17.54 8.86
C ALA A 583 -12.47 -18.85 8.10
N GLU A 584 -11.19 -19.22 8.08
CA GLU A 584 -10.75 -20.60 7.88
C GLU A 584 -11.53 -21.53 8.85
N GLY A 585 -12.29 -22.48 8.30
CA GLY A 585 -12.66 -23.69 9.05
C GLY A 585 -14.12 -23.96 9.39
N ASP A 586 -15.11 -23.11 9.05
CA ASP A 586 -16.52 -23.41 9.33
C ASP A 586 -17.25 -24.09 8.15
N PRO A 587 -17.60 -25.40 8.24
CA PRO A 587 -18.41 -26.09 7.23
C PRO A 587 -19.89 -25.70 7.23
N ASP A 588 -20.38 -24.93 8.23
CA ASP A 588 -21.80 -24.62 8.45
C ASP A 588 -22.16 -23.13 8.23
N ALA A 589 -21.34 -22.35 7.53
CA ALA A 589 -21.68 -20.97 7.18
C ALA A 589 -22.99 -20.91 6.35
N THR A 590 -24.09 -20.53 7.02
CA THR A 590 -25.43 -20.46 6.41
C THR A 590 -25.65 -19.14 5.66
N GLU A 591 -26.54 -19.15 4.66
CA GLU A 591 -26.90 -18.03 3.76
C GLU A 591 -27.24 -16.69 4.46
N GLU A 592 -27.49 -16.67 5.77
CA GLU A 592 -27.89 -15.43 6.48
C GLU A 592 -26.74 -14.46 6.80
N GLN A 593 -25.47 -14.84 6.61
CA GLN A 593 -24.32 -14.00 7.00
C GLN A 593 -23.74 -13.09 5.90
N GLY A 594 -24.33 -13.04 4.71
CA GLY A 594 -24.02 -12.03 3.69
C GLY A 594 -25.18 -11.98 2.70
N THR A 595 -25.83 -10.86 2.40
CA THR A 595 -25.30 -9.56 2.06
C THR A 595 -26.25 -8.50 2.64
N GLY A 596 -25.81 -7.75 3.65
CA GLY A 596 -26.59 -6.60 4.08
C GLY A 596 -26.65 -5.58 2.93
N TYR A 597 -27.76 -5.53 2.20
CA TYR A 597 -28.04 -4.48 1.21
C TYR A 597 -29.51 -4.05 1.27
N VAL A 598 -29.71 -2.74 1.39
CA VAL A 598 -30.93 -2.06 0.95
C VAL A 598 -30.46 -0.87 0.11
N GLY A 599 -30.65 -0.95 -1.20
CA GLY A 599 -30.16 0.02 -2.17
C GLY A 599 -30.90 1.34 -2.17
N VAL A 600 -30.48 2.28 -1.32
CA VAL A 600 -31.15 3.59 -1.25
C VAL A 600 -30.22 4.77 -1.00
N VAL A 601 -28.92 4.71 -1.34
CA VAL A 601 -28.07 5.91 -1.29
C VAL A 601 -27.82 6.42 -2.70
N PRO A 602 -28.47 7.52 -3.14
CA PRO A 602 -28.19 8.14 -4.43
C PRO A 602 -26.78 8.76 -4.38
N LYS A 603 -25.79 8.01 -4.89
CA LYS A 603 -24.37 8.37 -4.87
C LYS A 603 -24.11 9.77 -5.44
N ASP A 604 -24.87 10.14 -6.46
CA ASP A 604 -24.76 11.41 -7.19
C ASP A 604 -25.18 12.64 -6.36
N GLN A 605 -25.79 12.44 -5.19
CA GLN A 605 -26.36 13.50 -4.35
C GLN A 605 -25.65 13.69 -3.00
N VAL A 606 -24.73 12.79 -2.62
CA VAL A 606 -24.06 12.84 -1.31
C VAL A 606 -22.89 13.82 -1.36
N LYS A 607 -22.96 14.90 -0.58
CA LYS A 607 -21.93 15.93 -0.55
C LYS A 607 -20.87 15.61 0.51
N ILE A 608 -19.67 15.23 0.06
CA ILE A 608 -18.54 15.01 0.97
C ILE A 608 -17.91 16.35 1.39
N VAL A 609 -17.92 16.62 2.70
CA VAL A 609 -17.28 17.79 3.32
C VAL A 609 -16.43 17.33 4.50
N ILE A 610 -15.11 17.52 4.40
CA ILE A 610 -14.21 17.28 5.54
C ILE A 610 -14.44 18.35 6.60
N ALA A 611 -14.76 17.92 7.81
CA ALA A 611 -15.04 18.80 8.92
C ALA A 611 -13.81 19.63 9.32
N GLU A 612 -14.02 20.91 9.62
CA GLU A 612 -13.05 21.66 10.40
C GLU A 612 -13.39 21.50 11.88
N THR A 613 -12.49 20.90 12.65
CA THR A 613 -12.65 20.76 14.09
C THR A 613 -11.88 21.84 14.83
N PHE A 614 -12.49 22.39 15.87
CA PHE A 614 -11.85 23.32 16.79
C PHE A 614 -11.79 22.69 18.16
N ALA A 615 -10.62 22.77 18.79
CA ALA A 615 -10.40 22.26 20.13
C ALA A 615 -11.41 22.86 21.12
N GLY A 616 -12.15 21.99 21.80
CA GLY A 616 -12.84 22.34 23.05
C GLY A 616 -11.76 22.52 24.10
N THR A 617 -11.50 23.75 24.53
CA THR A 617 -10.33 24.02 25.37
C THR A 617 -10.53 23.48 26.78
N ILE A 618 -9.74 22.48 27.20
CA ILE A 618 -9.23 22.45 28.58
C ILE A 618 -7.87 23.14 28.55
N GLY A 619 -7.88 24.45 28.84
CA GLY A 619 -6.68 25.22 29.14
C GLY A 619 -5.90 25.79 27.96
N GLY A 620 -6.31 26.97 27.48
CA GLY A 620 -5.38 27.95 26.91
C GLY A 620 -5.46 28.18 25.40
N THR A 621 -5.93 29.37 25.04
CA THR A 621 -5.86 30.06 23.73
C THR A 621 -6.67 29.47 22.56
N LYS A 622 -7.91 29.94 22.46
CA LYS A 622 -8.62 30.09 21.18
C LYS A 622 -7.77 30.96 20.25
N THR A 623 -7.18 30.37 19.22
CA THR A 623 -6.66 31.13 18.06
C THR A 623 -7.57 30.83 16.87
N SER A 624 -8.62 31.64 16.75
CA SER A 624 -9.39 31.74 15.52
C SER A 624 -8.66 32.71 14.58
N GLU A 625 -8.11 32.19 13.48
CA GLU A 625 -8.01 32.99 12.26
C GLU A 625 -9.19 32.62 11.36
N ASN A 626 -10.32 33.27 11.62
CA ASN A 626 -11.40 33.38 10.66
C ASN A 626 -10.88 34.10 9.42
N LYS A 627 -10.84 33.39 8.28
CA LYS A 627 -10.99 34.02 6.97
C LYS A 627 -12.16 33.39 6.25
N ASN A 628 -13.30 34.07 6.34
CA ASN A 628 -14.38 33.94 5.37
C ASN A 628 -13.79 34.08 3.96
N VAL A 629 -13.87 33.01 3.16
CA VAL A 629 -13.83 33.10 1.71
C VAL A 629 -15.06 32.37 1.19
N THR A 630 -16.02 33.15 0.71
CA THR A 630 -17.16 32.66 -0.06
C THR A 630 -16.69 32.15 -1.42
N ALA A 631 -17.32 31.05 -1.85
CA ALA A 631 -17.44 30.52 -3.21
C ALA A 631 -16.19 29.95 -3.91
N ASN A 632 -16.32 28.68 -4.34
CA ASN A 632 -15.65 28.03 -5.48
C ASN A 632 -14.15 28.33 -5.68
N GLU A 633 -13.28 27.55 -5.03
CA GLU A 633 -11.90 27.42 -5.48
C GLU A 633 -11.52 25.94 -5.63
N THR A 634 -11.30 25.54 -6.89
CA THR A 634 -10.62 24.31 -7.28
C THR A 634 -9.26 24.25 -6.57
N VAL A 635 -8.93 23.16 -5.89
CA VAL A 635 -7.63 23.01 -5.22
C VAL A 635 -6.52 23.07 -6.27
N ILE A 636 -5.78 24.17 -6.27
CA ILE A 636 -4.65 24.38 -7.16
C ILE A 636 -3.43 23.67 -6.58
N GLU A 637 -3.06 22.50 -7.14
CA GLU A 637 -1.80 21.81 -6.86
C GLU A 637 -0.60 22.78 -6.96
N LYS A 638 0.38 22.71 -6.05
CA LYS A 638 1.56 23.61 -6.03
C LYS A 638 2.88 22.83 -5.91
N ASP A 639 3.92 23.29 -6.60
CA ASP A 639 5.26 22.70 -6.52
C ASP A 639 6.01 23.06 -5.21
N VAL A 640 7.22 22.54 -5.02
CA VAL A 640 8.07 22.81 -3.84
C VAL A 640 8.48 24.30 -3.66
N TYR A 641 8.14 25.15 -4.63
CA TYR A 641 8.32 26.59 -4.61
C TYR A 641 7.00 27.36 -4.41
N GLY A 642 5.87 26.65 -4.29
CA GLY A 642 4.54 27.22 -4.16
C GLY A 642 3.89 27.62 -5.49
N ASN A 643 4.46 27.22 -6.63
CA ASN A 643 3.92 27.56 -7.95
C ASN A 643 2.81 26.58 -8.33
N LYS A 644 1.70 27.10 -8.85
CA LYS A 644 0.60 26.31 -9.42
C LYS A 644 1.11 25.28 -10.44
N ILE A 645 0.78 24.01 -10.24
CA ILE A 645 0.88 22.94 -11.23
C ILE A 645 -0.27 23.16 -12.21
N VAL A 646 0.08 23.25 -13.49
CA VAL A 646 -0.86 23.49 -14.59
C VAL A 646 -0.78 22.35 -15.58
N THR A 647 -1.81 22.23 -16.42
CA THR A 647 -1.79 21.33 -17.57
C THR A 647 -0.74 21.78 -18.59
N LEU A 648 -0.30 20.85 -19.45
CA LEU A 648 0.60 21.19 -20.54
C LEU A 648 -0.03 22.23 -21.49
N ALA A 649 -1.33 22.13 -21.76
CA ALA A 649 -2.05 23.06 -22.63
C ALA A 649 -2.02 24.51 -22.11
N GLU A 650 -2.25 24.70 -20.80
CA GLU A 650 -2.15 26.01 -20.15
C GLU A 650 -0.73 26.56 -20.22
N LYS A 651 0.28 25.73 -19.95
CA LYS A 651 1.69 26.15 -20.00
C LYS A 651 2.16 26.47 -21.42
N ASP A 652 1.65 25.76 -22.42
CA ASP A 652 1.95 25.99 -23.83
C ASP A 652 1.43 27.36 -24.28
N LYS A 653 0.19 27.69 -23.93
CA LYS A 653 -0.41 29.01 -24.16
C LYS A 653 0.37 30.11 -23.44
N GLU A 654 0.76 29.89 -22.20
CA GLU A 654 1.60 30.83 -21.45
C GLU A 654 2.93 31.08 -22.17
N ILE A 655 3.73 30.05 -22.45
CA ILE A 655 5.09 30.21 -23.00
C ILE A 655 5.08 30.88 -24.38
N THR A 656 4.15 30.48 -25.26
CA THR A 656 4.03 31.05 -26.60
C THR A 656 3.54 32.50 -26.60
N SER A 657 2.84 32.93 -25.54
CA SER A 657 2.43 34.33 -25.33
C SER A 657 3.54 35.25 -24.81
N ILE A 658 4.65 34.71 -24.30
CA ILE A 658 5.76 35.50 -23.75
C ILE A 658 6.43 36.33 -24.88
N THR A 659 6.21 37.64 -24.84
CA THR A 659 6.77 38.61 -25.79
C THR A 659 8.04 39.30 -25.29
N ASP A 660 8.27 39.32 -23.97
CA ASP A 660 9.51 39.81 -23.38
C ASP A 660 10.52 38.64 -23.19
N GLU A 661 11.79 38.96 -22.94
CA GLU A 661 12.82 37.91 -22.71
C GLU A 661 12.83 37.42 -21.26
N LYS A 662 11.71 37.52 -20.54
CA LYS A 662 11.62 37.09 -19.14
C LYS A 662 11.48 35.57 -19.03
N ASP A 663 11.52 35.13 -17.78
CA ASP A 663 11.23 33.77 -17.37
C ASP A 663 9.73 33.49 -17.43
N ALA A 664 9.36 32.26 -17.79
CA ALA A 664 7.99 31.77 -17.61
C ALA A 664 7.60 31.80 -16.12
N SER A 665 6.32 32.01 -15.85
CA SER A 665 5.76 32.00 -14.50
C SER A 665 5.97 30.63 -13.86
N GLY A 666 6.33 30.64 -12.58
CA GLY A 666 6.66 29.44 -11.82
C GLY A 666 7.92 28.69 -12.27
N SER A 667 8.73 29.25 -13.19
CA SER A 667 9.97 28.59 -13.60
C SER A 667 11.00 28.54 -12.47
N THR A 668 11.83 27.49 -12.47
CA THR A 668 12.89 27.26 -11.48
C THR A 668 14.18 26.83 -12.19
N PHE A 669 15.32 27.18 -11.60
CA PHE A 669 16.62 26.68 -12.03
C PHE A 669 17.01 25.38 -11.32
N SER A 670 16.65 25.23 -10.05
CA SER A 670 17.09 24.14 -9.18
C SER A 670 16.61 22.75 -9.58
N LEU A 671 15.41 22.64 -10.17
CA LEU A 671 14.78 21.36 -10.53
C LEU A 671 15.43 20.80 -11.79
N LEU A 672 15.38 21.56 -12.88
CA LEU A 672 15.87 21.16 -14.20
C LEU A 672 17.36 21.44 -14.40
N LYS A 673 17.93 22.49 -13.80
CA LYS A 673 19.35 22.89 -13.99
C LYS A 673 19.73 22.96 -15.48
N ALA A 674 18.78 23.43 -16.30
CA ALA A 674 18.95 23.51 -17.73
C ALA A 674 20.17 24.38 -18.07
N LYS A 675 20.98 23.94 -19.03
CA LYS A 675 22.23 24.61 -19.39
C LYS A 675 22.65 24.34 -20.83
N GLN A 676 23.54 25.18 -21.34
CA GLN A 676 24.30 24.86 -22.55
C GLN A 676 25.16 23.61 -22.32
N ALA A 677 25.15 22.69 -23.29
CA ALA A 677 26.02 21.51 -23.30
C ALA A 677 27.11 21.62 -24.36
N LYS A 678 26.72 21.88 -25.63
CA LYS A 678 27.68 22.03 -26.75
C LYS A 678 27.20 23.09 -27.72
N VAL A 679 28.05 24.06 -28.03
CA VAL A 679 27.72 25.16 -28.95
C VAL A 679 28.69 25.17 -30.14
N LYS A 680 28.15 25.18 -31.35
CA LYS A 680 28.87 25.26 -32.64
C LYS A 680 28.48 26.53 -33.39
N LYS A 681 29.04 26.74 -34.59
CA LYS A 681 28.73 27.88 -35.47
C LYS A 681 27.26 27.88 -35.93
N ASN A 682 26.64 26.70 -36.07
CA ASN A 682 25.30 26.52 -36.63
C ASN A 682 24.40 25.57 -35.82
N SER A 683 24.77 25.26 -34.56
CA SER A 683 23.95 24.42 -33.70
C SER A 683 24.18 24.69 -32.21
N ILE A 684 23.13 24.53 -31.40
CA ILE A 684 23.19 24.60 -29.94
C ILE A 684 22.59 23.30 -29.38
N LYS A 685 23.36 22.62 -28.52
CA LYS A 685 22.87 21.53 -27.67
C LYS A 685 22.66 22.06 -26.26
N ILE A 686 21.46 21.88 -25.72
CA ILE A 686 21.09 22.12 -24.32
C ILE A 686 20.88 20.79 -23.60
N SER A 687 21.06 20.79 -22.29
CA SER A 687 20.83 19.64 -21.41
C SER A 687 20.25 20.07 -20.07
N TRP A 688 19.52 19.19 -19.41
CA TRP A 688 18.94 19.40 -18.09
C TRP A 688 19.08 18.13 -17.23
N LYS A 689 18.73 18.23 -15.95
CA LYS A 689 18.63 17.12 -15.00
C LYS A 689 17.28 16.43 -15.21
N LYS A 690 17.23 15.09 -15.12
CA LYS A 690 15.98 14.34 -15.04
C LYS A 690 15.17 14.84 -13.82
N VAL A 691 13.90 15.15 -14.04
CA VAL A 691 12.89 15.46 -13.01
C VAL A 691 12.20 14.14 -12.65
N ASN A 692 11.96 13.91 -11.36
CA ASN A 692 11.31 12.69 -10.92
C ASN A 692 9.85 12.67 -11.42
N GLY A 693 9.37 11.53 -11.91
CA GLY A 693 8.03 11.39 -12.50
C GLY A 693 7.83 12.03 -13.87
N ALA A 694 8.87 12.58 -14.52
CA ALA A 694 8.74 13.17 -15.85
C ALA A 694 8.93 12.11 -16.96
N ASP A 695 7.88 11.90 -17.75
CA ASP A 695 7.82 10.98 -18.89
C ASP A 695 8.40 11.61 -20.16
N SER A 696 8.26 12.94 -20.29
CA SER A 696 8.76 13.70 -21.43
C SER A 696 9.20 15.13 -21.07
N TYR A 697 9.86 15.78 -22.02
CA TYR A 697 10.28 17.16 -21.93
C TYR A 697 9.95 17.92 -23.20
N VAL A 698 9.21 19.00 -23.07
CA VAL A 698 8.89 19.90 -24.18
C VAL A 698 9.87 21.06 -24.22
N VAL A 699 10.53 21.25 -25.37
CA VAL A 699 11.51 22.29 -25.59
C VAL A 699 10.92 23.39 -26.45
N TYR A 700 10.93 24.60 -25.90
CA TYR A 700 10.58 25.84 -26.59
C TYR A 700 11.84 26.61 -26.92
N GLY A 701 11.86 27.31 -28.06
CA GLY A 701 12.96 28.23 -28.34
C GLY A 701 12.82 29.03 -29.62
N ASN A 702 13.52 30.16 -29.67
CA ASN A 702 13.61 31.00 -30.87
C ASN A 702 14.88 31.88 -30.79
N LYS A 703 15.17 32.66 -31.83
CA LYS A 703 16.21 33.69 -31.81
C LYS A 703 15.89 34.73 -30.73
N CYS A 704 16.88 35.17 -29.96
CA CYS A 704 16.69 36.26 -29.00
C CYS A 704 16.23 37.55 -29.71
N GLY A 705 15.37 38.32 -29.05
CA GLY A 705 14.74 39.54 -29.55
C GLY A 705 13.25 39.60 -29.21
N LYS A 706 12.76 40.80 -28.87
CA LYS A 706 11.36 41.06 -28.47
C LYS A 706 10.33 40.69 -29.56
N LYS A 707 10.73 40.70 -30.84
CA LYS A 707 9.86 40.34 -31.97
C LYS A 707 9.75 38.82 -32.21
N ASN A 708 10.58 38.01 -31.55
CA ASN A 708 10.64 36.56 -31.79
C ASN A 708 9.96 35.82 -30.62
N LYS A 709 8.69 35.43 -30.80
CA LYS A 709 7.93 34.64 -29.81
C LYS A 709 8.50 33.22 -29.67
N TYR A 710 8.27 32.57 -28.53
CA TYR A 710 8.63 31.16 -28.39
C TYR A 710 7.79 30.29 -29.31
N VAL A 711 8.41 29.26 -29.88
CA VAL A 711 7.74 28.20 -30.61
C VAL A 711 8.13 26.86 -29.98
N LYS A 712 7.20 25.90 -29.96
CA LYS A 712 7.47 24.51 -29.58
C LYS A 712 8.42 23.93 -30.61
N LEU A 713 9.63 23.57 -30.19
CA LEU A 713 10.67 23.03 -31.07
C LEU A 713 10.56 21.51 -31.17
N LYS A 714 10.46 20.82 -30.03
CA LYS A 714 10.37 19.37 -29.96
C LYS A 714 9.98 18.89 -28.57
N GLU A 715 9.26 17.77 -28.53
CA GLU A 715 9.12 16.94 -27.33
C GLU A 715 10.12 15.78 -27.37
N VAL A 716 10.80 15.53 -26.26
CA VAL A 716 11.84 14.50 -26.14
C VAL A 716 11.70 13.72 -24.84
N LYS A 717 11.94 12.40 -24.88
CA LYS A 717 12.02 11.55 -23.66
C LYS A 717 13.37 11.71 -22.93
N GLY A 718 14.42 12.11 -23.65
CA GLY A 718 15.77 12.28 -23.10
C GLY A 718 16.04 13.64 -22.46
N THR A 719 17.13 13.77 -21.71
CA THR A 719 17.49 14.99 -20.95
C THR A 719 18.35 16.00 -21.73
N SER A 720 18.29 15.96 -23.07
CA SER A 720 19.02 16.91 -23.92
C SER A 720 18.37 17.09 -25.28
N PHE A 721 18.57 18.27 -25.87
CA PHE A 721 18.07 18.61 -27.20
C PHE A 721 19.11 19.40 -28.00
N THR A 722 19.21 19.16 -29.31
CA THR A 722 20.13 19.88 -30.21
C THR A 722 19.36 20.55 -31.33
N GLN A 723 19.36 21.89 -31.34
CA GLN A 723 18.86 22.66 -32.48
C GLN A 723 19.98 22.87 -33.50
N LYS A 724 19.75 22.49 -34.76
CA LYS A 724 20.66 22.66 -35.90
C LYS A 724 20.20 23.84 -36.79
N LYS A 725 20.96 24.13 -37.86
CA LYS A 725 20.66 25.18 -38.86
C LYS A 725 20.51 26.59 -38.27
N LEU A 726 21.26 26.90 -37.22
CA LEU A 726 21.25 28.20 -36.57
C LEU A 726 22.20 29.20 -37.25
N LYS A 727 21.89 30.49 -37.19
CA LYS A 727 22.76 31.56 -37.72
C LYS A 727 24.00 31.70 -36.83
N LYS A 728 25.18 31.84 -37.44
CA LYS A 728 26.45 32.07 -36.73
C LYS A 728 26.43 33.38 -35.92
N GLY A 729 27.12 33.41 -34.78
CA GLY A 729 27.24 34.60 -33.92
C GLY A 729 25.91 35.19 -33.45
N THR A 730 24.88 34.36 -33.23
CA THR A 730 23.51 34.79 -32.93
C THR A 730 23.02 34.15 -31.63
N TYR A 731 22.35 34.92 -30.77
CA TYR A 731 21.73 34.42 -29.54
C TYR A 731 20.37 33.78 -29.80
N TYR A 732 20.14 32.66 -29.15
CA TYR A 732 18.87 31.93 -29.09
C TYR A 732 18.43 31.79 -27.64
N LYS A 733 17.12 31.78 -27.44
CA LYS A 733 16.46 31.58 -26.15
C LYS A 733 15.76 30.23 -26.09
N TYR A 734 15.82 29.55 -24.94
CA TYR A 734 15.20 28.24 -24.73
C TYR A 734 14.50 28.14 -23.37
N ILE A 735 13.37 27.44 -23.34
CA ILE A 735 12.67 26.99 -22.14
C ILE A 735 12.41 25.48 -22.29
N VAL A 736 12.59 24.73 -21.21
CA VAL A 736 12.32 23.30 -21.12
C VAL A 736 11.24 23.08 -20.08
N VAL A 737 10.21 22.33 -20.43
CA VAL A 737 9.09 21.95 -19.56
C VAL A 737 9.16 20.44 -19.34
N ALA A 738 9.22 19.99 -18.09
CA ALA A 738 9.11 18.58 -17.74
C ALA A 738 7.64 18.22 -17.57
N VAL A 739 7.21 17.13 -18.19
CA VAL A 739 5.82 16.67 -18.21
C VAL A 739 5.76 15.23 -17.70
N GLY A 740 4.80 14.94 -16.83
CA GLY A 740 4.52 13.58 -16.37
C GLY A 740 3.04 13.43 -16.09
N LYS A 741 2.45 12.29 -16.51
CA LYS A 741 0.99 12.02 -16.40
C LYS A 741 0.11 13.22 -16.84
N GLY A 742 0.48 13.89 -17.94
CA GLY A 742 -0.26 15.04 -18.50
C GLY A 742 -0.08 16.40 -17.78
N LYS A 743 0.64 16.47 -16.66
CA LYS A 743 0.85 17.69 -15.85
C LYS A 743 2.27 18.25 -15.98
N VAL A 744 2.42 19.57 -15.78
CA VAL A 744 3.72 20.24 -15.79
C VAL A 744 4.41 20.12 -14.43
N LEU A 745 5.47 19.30 -14.37
CA LEU A 745 6.22 19.02 -13.14
C LEU A 745 7.31 20.06 -12.86
N ALA A 746 7.90 20.65 -13.90
CA ALA A 746 8.88 21.71 -13.76
C ALA A 746 9.02 22.54 -15.04
N THR A 747 9.27 23.84 -14.90
CA THR A 747 9.61 24.73 -16.03
C THR A 747 10.99 25.35 -15.81
N SER A 748 11.89 25.30 -16.78
CA SER A 748 13.24 25.85 -16.64
C SER A 748 13.25 27.37 -16.73
N LYS A 749 14.22 28.01 -16.05
CA LYS A 749 14.60 29.40 -16.37
C LYS A 749 15.03 29.53 -17.83
N THR A 750 14.69 30.67 -18.45
CA THR A 750 15.06 31.00 -19.82
C THR A 750 16.57 30.99 -20.00
N LEU A 751 17.05 30.13 -20.91
CA LEU A 751 18.45 30.10 -21.34
C LEU A 751 18.68 31.08 -22.48
N HIS A 752 19.76 31.84 -22.46
CA HIS A 752 20.25 32.65 -23.58
C HIS A 752 21.64 32.18 -24.01
N ILE A 753 21.75 31.69 -25.24
CA ILE A 753 22.97 31.03 -25.74
C ILE A 753 23.31 31.55 -27.14
N ALA A 754 24.52 32.05 -27.33
CA ALA A 754 25.05 32.47 -28.62
C ALA A 754 25.74 31.33 -29.36
N THR A 755 25.46 31.17 -30.66
CA THR A 755 26.26 30.34 -31.56
C THR A 755 27.67 30.90 -31.74
N LYS A 756 28.65 30.04 -32.08
CA LYS A 756 30.04 30.45 -32.31
C LYS A 756 30.22 31.18 -33.65
N GLY A 757 31.38 31.84 -33.84
CA GLY A 757 31.80 32.38 -35.13
C GLY A 757 31.35 33.82 -35.44
N GLY A 758 31.07 34.63 -34.41
CA GLY A 758 30.81 36.08 -34.52
C GLY A 758 31.46 36.87 -33.38
N LYS A 759 31.06 38.14 -33.18
CA LYS A 759 31.61 39.05 -32.15
C LYS A 759 31.04 38.82 -30.73
N VAL A 760 30.06 37.93 -30.58
CA VAL A 760 29.38 37.62 -29.31
C VAL A 760 29.78 36.26 -28.77
N GLY A 761 29.70 36.06 -27.45
CA GLY A 761 30.11 34.82 -26.79
C GLY A 761 29.28 34.45 -25.57
N ASN A 762 29.57 33.30 -24.96
CA ASN A 762 28.87 32.81 -23.77
C ASN A 762 29.75 32.85 -22.52
N ASP A 763 29.14 32.68 -21.36
CA ASP A 763 29.84 32.48 -20.10
C ASP A 763 30.42 31.07 -20.03
N LYS A 764 31.72 30.94 -19.77
CA LYS A 764 32.39 29.63 -19.60
C LYS A 764 32.12 29.01 -18.25
N SER A 765 32.02 29.84 -17.20
CA SER A 765 31.84 29.35 -15.82
C SER A 765 31.35 30.44 -14.89
N VAL A 766 30.68 30.06 -13.81
CA VAL A 766 30.41 30.93 -12.65
C VAL A 766 31.43 30.67 -11.55
N LYS A 767 32.00 31.73 -10.99
CA LYS A 767 32.95 31.70 -9.88
C LYS A 767 32.31 32.30 -8.64
N VAL A 768 32.47 31.62 -7.50
CA VAL A 768 31.95 32.04 -6.20
C VAL A 768 33.09 32.04 -5.20
N LYS A 769 33.21 33.10 -4.38
CA LYS A 769 34.29 33.25 -3.40
C LYS A 769 34.22 32.25 -2.23
N LYS A 770 33.00 31.91 -1.78
CA LYS A 770 32.76 31.00 -0.64
C LYS A 770 31.67 29.98 -1.00
N LEU A 771 31.97 28.69 -0.84
CA LEU A 771 31.10 27.59 -1.26
C LEU A 771 30.22 27.02 -0.13
N LYS A 772 30.50 27.35 1.12
CA LYS A 772 29.77 26.84 2.29
C LYS A 772 29.47 27.97 3.26
N TYR A 773 28.22 28.08 3.72
CA TYR A 773 27.79 29.02 4.76
C TYR A 773 27.12 28.24 5.88
N LYS A 774 27.56 28.45 7.13
CA LYS A 774 26.87 27.98 8.34
C LYS A 774 26.28 29.20 9.04
N LEU A 775 24.97 29.25 9.21
CA LEU A 775 24.23 30.40 9.75
C LEU A 775 23.32 29.94 10.88
N LYS A 776 23.05 30.79 11.87
CA LYS A 776 21.95 30.59 12.82
C LYS A 776 20.64 31.09 12.21
N LYS A 777 19.49 30.55 12.62
CA LYS A 777 18.15 31.03 12.21
C LYS A 777 18.06 32.57 12.29
N GLY A 778 17.48 33.21 11.27
CA GLY A 778 17.33 34.66 11.17
C GLY A 778 18.58 35.44 10.68
N LYS A 779 19.79 34.84 10.71
CA LYS A 779 21.01 35.53 10.25
C LYS A 779 21.12 35.56 8.72
N THR A 780 21.89 36.53 8.21
CA THR A 780 22.07 36.74 6.76
C THR A 780 23.53 36.69 6.34
N ALA A 781 23.80 36.35 5.09
CA ALA A 781 25.14 36.36 4.50
C ALA A 781 25.10 36.72 3.02
N LYS A 782 26.17 37.29 2.46
CA LYS A 782 26.23 37.67 1.03
C LYS A 782 27.15 36.74 0.25
N ILE A 783 26.63 36.19 -0.85
CA ILE A 783 27.40 35.45 -1.85
C ILE A 783 28.08 36.45 -2.78
N LYS A 784 29.41 36.38 -2.85
CA LYS A 784 30.21 37.13 -3.84
C LYS A 784 30.52 36.22 -5.03
N ALA A 785 29.97 36.53 -6.19
CA ALA A 785 30.11 35.72 -7.40
C ALA A 785 30.23 36.56 -8.68
N TYR A 786 30.87 36.02 -9.71
CA TYR A 786 30.96 36.60 -11.05
C TYR A 786 30.97 35.51 -12.12
N ALA A 787 30.57 35.86 -13.35
CA ALA A 787 30.66 34.98 -14.51
C ALA A 787 31.95 35.25 -15.29
N LYS A 788 32.63 34.19 -15.73
CA LYS A 788 33.84 34.26 -16.56
C LYS A 788 33.47 33.93 -18.00
N ALA A 789 33.67 34.88 -18.92
CA ALA A 789 33.44 34.69 -20.35
C ALA A 789 34.36 33.61 -20.96
N GLU A 790 33.94 32.99 -22.05
CA GLU A 790 34.74 32.02 -22.83
C GLU A 790 36.02 32.62 -23.42
N SER A 791 36.00 33.90 -23.77
CA SER A 791 37.15 34.63 -24.30
C SER A 791 37.04 36.12 -23.95
N LYS A 792 38.18 36.76 -23.66
CA LYS A 792 38.25 38.23 -23.49
C LYS A 792 37.95 38.99 -24.78
N LYS A 793 38.09 38.34 -25.95
CA LYS A 793 37.86 38.93 -27.29
C LYS A 793 36.39 38.94 -27.71
N LEU A 794 35.50 38.24 -27.00
CA LEU A 794 34.08 38.12 -27.35
C LEU A 794 33.22 38.93 -26.37
N LYS A 795 32.26 39.70 -26.91
CA LYS A 795 31.31 40.46 -26.08
C LYS A 795 30.16 39.56 -25.62
N VAL A 796 30.08 39.26 -24.33
CA VAL A 796 28.92 38.55 -23.76
C VAL A 796 27.80 39.56 -23.56
N LYS A 797 26.76 39.51 -24.40
CA LYS A 797 25.56 40.34 -24.24
C LYS A 797 24.78 39.80 -23.04
N LYS A 798 24.51 40.64 -22.04
CA LYS A 798 23.76 40.25 -20.83
C LYS A 798 22.27 40.40 -21.08
N HIS A 799 21.61 39.31 -21.47
CA HIS A 799 20.15 39.17 -21.46
C HIS A 799 19.63 39.00 -20.03
N ARG A 800 20.41 38.33 -19.18
CA ARG A 800 20.17 38.20 -17.74
C ARG A 800 21.41 38.59 -16.94
N LYS A 801 21.22 39.22 -15.78
CA LYS A 801 22.29 39.34 -14.78
C LYS A 801 22.57 37.96 -14.16
N LEU A 802 23.68 37.83 -13.44
CA LEU A 802 23.94 36.62 -12.65
C LEU A 802 22.81 36.44 -11.63
N SER A 803 22.20 35.26 -11.59
CA SER A 803 21.01 34.97 -10.79
C SER A 803 21.30 33.96 -9.69
N TYR A 804 20.44 33.97 -8.67
CA TYR A 804 20.57 33.18 -7.46
C TYR A 804 19.23 32.52 -7.16
N GLU A 805 19.24 31.24 -6.83
CA GLU A 805 18.04 30.51 -6.46
C GLU A 805 18.35 29.45 -5.41
N THR A 806 17.49 29.31 -4.41
CA THR A 806 17.63 28.31 -3.36
C THR A 806 16.95 27.00 -3.76
N SER A 807 17.51 25.86 -3.37
CA SER A 807 16.86 24.56 -3.53
C SER A 807 15.73 24.32 -2.54
N ASN A 808 15.68 25.10 -1.45
CA ASN A 808 14.64 24.99 -0.43
C ASN A 808 14.51 26.36 0.31
N PRO A 809 13.47 27.16 -0.02
CA PRO A 809 13.27 28.46 0.61
C PRO A 809 12.89 28.38 2.10
N LYS A 810 12.35 27.24 2.58
CA LYS A 810 12.04 27.02 4.01
C LYS A 810 13.31 26.92 4.87
N VAL A 811 14.43 26.48 4.30
CA VAL A 811 15.73 26.43 4.99
C VAL A 811 16.45 27.79 4.88
N ALA A 812 16.63 28.29 3.66
CA ALA A 812 17.21 29.62 3.45
C ALA A 812 16.72 30.23 2.13
N THR A 813 16.37 31.52 2.18
CA THR A 813 16.05 32.30 0.98
C THR A 813 17.27 33.03 0.46
N VAL A 814 17.26 33.40 -0.83
CA VAL A 814 18.34 34.21 -1.44
C VAL A 814 17.73 35.32 -2.30
N SER A 815 18.21 36.55 -2.13
CA SER A 815 17.78 37.66 -2.97
C SER A 815 18.47 37.67 -4.34
N GLY A 816 17.94 38.41 -5.31
CA GLY A 816 18.56 38.61 -6.62
C GLY A 816 19.97 39.24 -6.60
N LYS A 817 20.40 39.77 -5.45
CA LYS A 817 21.77 40.30 -5.23
C LYS A 817 22.68 39.32 -4.46
N GLY A 818 22.23 38.07 -4.26
CA GLY A 818 22.98 37.02 -3.57
C GLY A 818 23.00 37.12 -2.05
N LYS A 819 22.05 37.83 -1.41
CA LYS A 819 21.94 37.87 0.05
C LYS A 819 21.10 36.69 0.53
N ILE A 820 21.73 35.75 1.24
CA ILE A 820 21.11 34.61 1.93
C ILE A 820 20.46 35.10 3.23
N LYS A 821 19.24 34.64 3.54
CA LYS A 821 18.61 34.75 4.87
C LYS A 821 18.30 33.34 5.37
N ALA A 822 18.81 32.98 6.55
CA ALA A 822 18.52 31.71 7.21
C ALA A 822 17.09 31.71 7.76
N VAL A 823 16.29 30.71 7.40
CA VAL A 823 14.85 30.64 7.71
C VAL A 823 14.54 29.50 8.68
N GLY A 824 14.93 28.27 8.38
CA GLY A 824 14.64 27.08 9.16
C GLY A 824 15.85 26.17 9.29
N LYS A 825 15.92 25.38 10.37
CA LYS A 825 17.01 24.42 10.63
C LYS A 825 17.11 23.43 9.48
N GLY A 826 18.33 23.10 9.05
CA GLY A 826 18.56 22.15 7.96
C GLY A 826 19.63 22.59 6.99
N SER A 827 19.68 21.97 5.81
CA SER A 827 20.63 22.33 4.76
C SER A 827 19.99 22.46 3.39
N CYS A 828 20.40 23.46 2.62
CA CYS A 828 19.96 23.68 1.25
C CYS A 828 21.13 24.10 0.36
N THR A 829 20.91 24.06 -0.95
CA THR A 829 21.86 24.55 -1.95
C THR A 829 21.34 25.84 -2.57
N VAL A 830 22.16 26.89 -2.52
CA VAL A 830 21.95 28.09 -3.34
C VAL A 830 22.72 27.91 -4.65
N TYR A 831 21.99 27.93 -5.77
CA TYR A 831 22.54 27.92 -7.12
C TYR A 831 22.83 29.35 -7.57
N VAL A 832 24.06 29.59 -8.01
CA VAL A 832 24.44 30.83 -8.68
C VAL A 832 24.64 30.52 -10.15
N TYR A 833 23.84 31.12 -11.05
CA TYR A 833 23.80 30.73 -12.45
C TYR A 833 23.82 31.92 -13.43
N ALA A 834 24.47 31.71 -14.56
CA ALA A 834 24.54 32.64 -15.68
C ALA A 834 23.41 32.38 -16.70
N GLN A 835 23.23 33.29 -17.65
CA GLN A 835 22.12 33.25 -18.62
C GLN A 835 22.13 32.01 -19.52
N ASN A 836 23.27 31.37 -19.73
CA ASN A 836 23.39 30.13 -20.50
C ASN A 836 23.30 28.86 -19.63
N GLY A 837 22.92 29.02 -18.36
CA GLY A 837 22.77 27.95 -17.38
C GLY A 837 24.07 27.43 -16.78
N MET A 838 25.23 28.05 -17.08
CA MET A 838 26.44 27.72 -16.32
C MET A 838 26.28 28.14 -14.87
N PHE A 839 26.57 27.24 -13.92
CA PHE A 839 26.26 27.48 -12.51
C PHE A 839 27.33 26.99 -11.53
N LYS A 840 27.23 27.45 -10.29
CA LYS A 840 27.98 26.93 -9.14
C LYS A 840 27.02 26.72 -7.95
N LYS A 841 27.24 25.63 -7.20
CA LYS A 841 26.49 25.30 -5.99
C LYS A 841 27.16 25.93 -4.76
N VAL A 842 26.36 26.50 -3.87
CA VAL A 842 26.78 27.02 -2.56
C VAL A 842 25.95 26.31 -1.49
N LYS A 843 26.58 25.54 -0.61
CA LYS A 843 25.89 24.84 0.49
C LYS A 843 25.60 25.84 1.62
N VAL A 844 24.37 25.88 2.07
CA VAL A 844 23.93 26.65 3.24
C VAL A 844 23.41 25.68 4.29
N THR A 845 23.96 25.75 5.49
CA THR A 845 23.48 25.00 6.65
C THR A 845 22.99 26.01 7.68
N VAL A 846 21.74 25.86 8.08
CA VAL A 846 21.14 26.63 9.16
C VAL A 846 21.14 25.75 10.40
N LYS A 847 21.90 26.20 11.40
CA LYS A 847 21.96 25.58 12.73
C LYS A 847 20.83 26.08 13.61
#